data_AF-A0A0W8BN24-F1
#
_entry.id   AF-A0A0W8BN24-F1
#
_cell.length_a   1.000
_cell.length_b   1.000
_cell.length_c   1.000
_cell.angle_alpha   90.00
_cell.angle_beta   90.00
_cell.angle_gamma   90.00
#
_symmetry.space_group_name_H-M   'P 1'
#
loop_
_entity.id
_entity.type
_entity.pdbx_description
1 polymer ?
#
loop_
_entity_poly.entity_id
_entity_poly.type
_entity_poly.pdbx_seq_one_letter_code
_entity_poly.pdbx_strand_id
1 'polypeptide(L)'
;MKSYVEGVTASESSPERRLTTSILSSFRAVYKKGLRGFLEGGVYSQSTPLACAVQCDTDPLCLSFDFETITQDCYISHTDRYAHPEAFLDFPTGIYYEWQGVVDTPEIEPNGGLFNTQVVVRLITAKLGAAIHYRIIPSTQLQTTNLTTTDLFGSDQNFSIAASGDVITLPTYSCKVFVIAAKEGMDDSVAVVSNEFKIFPSKYVYLVPYFNSNFHGCVTRIELDLKGKKRPRPARFLEFSDYETPNGIGPYDNQVAVIDLVTLDSTFKGFYGGFTAFSKVPFVNETYLVPAADDPNYNATAWRIVLKAQYAASATHSGFGKPAEVEQDVEYLYLVPYYNGTAYASKILRVMALTFSTTPIVEILDLSTVDQTLKGFGSAFTYDSYGYLVPRENENGLFGKLVRFRIDSFTTSSVEVLDLAAINSRYVGFSSAITYGSHAYLVPFRRPLTGDELTMNLREFPISNSGLVVRVNLNTFRVTGTLDLARFHQDLCGFSGAVTVTHFAYFVPYMRVKQPDSEEVNPYSGLVARVDLRDFTSVRYLDLTLVDSGLRGFRRGFAYRQYVFLVPHRSKFFDLMGPTQSGKVARIDTNNFTPSGVSFLDLTTALRSQVPDFADSDLRGFNGGVVSGKYAFFVPYFNGATFSGKVCRINLDKFDEVQTLDLTQLDSNLRGYSDGILSKVQESLEANLFDEFQIRVGTTDPYDYTY
;
A
#
# COMPACT_ATOMS: atom_id res chain seq x y z
N MET A 1 -44.75 -15.08 -75.98
CA MET A 1 -45.68 -14.81 -77.09
C MET A 1 -46.61 -13.70 -76.62
N LYS A 2 -46.56 -12.53 -77.29
CA LYS A 2 -47.32 -11.26 -77.07
C LYS A 2 -46.99 -10.49 -75.78
N SER A 3 -46.28 -9.35 -75.80
CA SER A 3 -46.57 -8.02 -76.40
C SER A 3 -47.80 -7.34 -75.78
N TYR A 4 -47.62 -6.43 -74.82
CA TYR A 4 -47.42 -4.96 -74.94
C TYR A 4 -48.72 -4.15 -75.16
N VAL A 5 -48.85 -3.10 -74.33
CA VAL A 5 -49.36 -1.71 -74.50
C VAL A 5 -50.12 -1.32 -73.21
N GLU A 6 -49.52 -0.64 -72.23
CA GLU A 6 -49.08 0.78 -72.10
C GLU A 6 -50.20 1.84 -71.99
N GLY A 7 -50.01 2.74 -71.01
CA GLY A 7 -50.82 3.93 -70.74
C GLY A 7 -50.72 4.41 -69.28
N VAL A 8 -49.56 4.91 -68.80
CA VAL A 8 -49.24 6.37 -68.61
C VAL A 8 -49.70 6.87 -67.22
N THR A 9 -48.91 7.42 -66.27
CA THR A 9 -47.56 8.05 -66.28
C THR A 9 -46.99 8.33 -64.87
N ALA A 10 -45.64 8.38 -64.80
CA ALA A 10 -44.73 9.27 -64.02
C ALA A 10 -44.70 9.17 -62.47
N SER A 11 -43.69 8.50 -61.87
CA SER A 11 -42.35 9.00 -61.42
C SER A 11 -42.43 9.77 -60.08
N GLU A 12 -41.66 9.52 -59.02
CA GLU A 12 -40.21 9.34 -58.90
C GLU A 12 -39.81 8.64 -57.58
N SER A 13 -38.64 7.99 -57.61
CA SER A 13 -37.65 7.77 -56.53
C SER A 13 -38.07 7.17 -55.17
N SER A 14 -37.78 5.87 -55.00
CA SER A 14 -37.10 5.36 -53.79
C SER A 14 -35.64 5.83 -53.86
N PRO A 15 -34.98 6.28 -52.76
CA PRO A 15 -34.36 5.32 -51.82
C PRO A 15 -34.13 5.79 -50.37
N GLU A 16 -33.62 4.84 -49.57
CA GLU A 16 -32.84 4.98 -48.33
C GLU A 16 -33.54 4.79 -46.97
N ARG A 17 -33.46 3.53 -46.49
CA ARG A 17 -33.26 3.22 -45.07
C ARG A 17 -32.06 4.02 -44.55
N ARG A 18 -32.29 5.02 -43.69
CA ARG A 18 -31.26 5.59 -42.81
C ARG A 18 -31.41 5.04 -41.40
N LEU A 19 -30.51 4.12 -41.05
CA LEU A 19 -30.15 3.80 -39.67
C LEU A 19 -29.29 4.94 -39.13
N THR A 20 -29.90 5.89 -38.45
CA THR A 20 -29.23 6.77 -37.49
C THR A 20 -30.13 6.83 -36.26
N THR A 21 -29.83 6.04 -35.23
CA THR A 21 -30.46 6.16 -33.91
C THR A 21 -30.10 7.54 -33.36
N SER A 22 -31.08 8.44 -33.35
CA SER A 22 -30.96 9.78 -32.78
C SER A 22 -30.73 9.67 -31.27
N ILE A 23 -29.84 10.47 -30.65
CA ILE A 23 -29.61 10.45 -29.20
C ILE A 23 -30.90 10.65 -28.38
N LEU A 24 -31.90 11.30 -28.96
CA LEU A 24 -33.23 11.44 -28.38
C LEU A 24 -33.92 10.09 -28.12
N SER A 25 -33.58 9.02 -28.86
CA SER A 25 -34.10 7.67 -28.61
C SER A 25 -33.53 7.03 -27.34
N SER A 26 -32.44 7.57 -26.80
CA SER A 26 -31.92 7.20 -25.47
C SER A 26 -32.73 7.83 -24.34
N PHE A 27 -33.80 8.57 -24.65
CA PHE A 27 -34.69 9.18 -23.67
C PHE A 27 -36.12 8.67 -23.83
N ARG A 28 -36.76 8.35 -22.70
CA ARG A 28 -38.18 8.07 -22.64
C ARG A 28 -38.96 9.37 -22.48
N ALA A 29 -39.80 9.67 -23.45
CA ALA A 29 -40.72 10.80 -23.37
C ALA A 29 -41.96 10.47 -22.51
N VAL A 30 -42.30 11.34 -21.57
CA VAL A 30 -43.54 11.32 -20.81
C VAL A 30 -44.27 12.65 -21.02
N TYR A 31 -45.38 12.59 -21.75
CA TYR A 31 -46.15 13.77 -22.11
C TYR A 31 -46.88 14.38 -20.93
N LYS A 32 -47.05 15.69 -20.96
CA LYS A 32 -47.80 16.49 -19.97
C LYS A 32 -47.22 16.41 -18.56
N LYS A 33 -45.93 16.13 -18.45
CA LYS A 33 -45.18 15.98 -17.21
C LYS A 33 -43.91 16.81 -17.28
N GLY A 34 -43.42 17.19 -16.11
CA GLY A 34 -42.10 17.78 -15.97
C GLY A 34 -41.60 17.75 -14.53
N LEU A 35 -40.31 18.02 -14.36
CA LEU A 35 -39.64 18.02 -13.07
C LEU A 35 -39.49 19.45 -12.55
N ARG A 36 -40.26 19.81 -11.51
CA ARG A 36 -40.31 21.20 -11.03
C ARG A 36 -39.27 21.47 -9.94
N GLY A 37 -38.50 22.53 -10.12
CA GLY A 37 -37.55 23.03 -9.10
C GLY A 37 -36.12 22.49 -9.23
N PHE A 38 -35.85 21.62 -10.21
CA PHE A 38 -34.55 20.99 -10.44
C PHE A 38 -34.05 21.36 -11.84
N LEU A 39 -33.26 22.44 -11.94
CA LEU A 39 -32.78 23.05 -13.19
C LEU A 39 -31.26 23.23 -13.16
N GLU A 40 -30.54 22.31 -12.51
CA GLU A 40 -29.12 22.43 -12.20
C GLU A 40 -28.24 22.46 -13.46
N GLY A 41 -28.68 21.79 -14.52
CA GLY A 41 -28.00 21.81 -15.82
C GLY A 41 -28.33 23.04 -16.67
N GLY A 42 -29.19 23.92 -16.17
CA GLY A 42 -29.53 25.19 -16.81
C GLY A 42 -30.74 25.13 -17.74
N VAL A 43 -31.04 26.30 -18.31
CA VAL A 43 -32.19 26.53 -19.21
C VAL A 43 -31.70 27.02 -20.56
N TYR A 44 -32.15 26.38 -21.64
CA TYR A 44 -31.75 26.70 -23.01
C TYR A 44 -32.97 27.03 -23.85
N SER A 45 -33.07 28.28 -24.31
CA SER A 45 -34.21 28.75 -25.09
C SER A 45 -34.10 28.43 -26.58
N GLN A 46 -35.25 28.44 -27.26
CA GLN A 46 -35.36 28.21 -28.72
C GLN A 46 -34.66 26.91 -29.18
N SER A 47 -34.80 25.86 -28.38
CA SER A 47 -34.18 24.57 -28.63
C SER A 47 -35.15 23.59 -29.29
N THR A 48 -34.63 22.43 -29.71
CA THR A 48 -35.45 21.28 -30.11
C THR A 48 -35.27 20.16 -29.10
N PRO A 49 -36.18 19.19 -29.00
CA PRO A 49 -35.98 18.02 -28.12
C PRO A 49 -34.67 17.28 -28.42
N LEU A 50 -34.26 17.21 -29.69
CA LEU A 50 -32.98 16.63 -30.06
C LEU A 50 -31.79 17.46 -29.55
N ALA A 51 -31.85 18.79 -29.67
CA ALA A 51 -30.81 19.66 -29.13
C ALA A 51 -30.72 19.55 -27.60
N CYS A 52 -31.86 19.46 -26.90
CA CYS A 52 -31.90 19.17 -25.48
C CYS A 52 -31.22 17.85 -25.12
N ALA A 53 -31.54 16.78 -25.85
CA ALA A 53 -30.94 15.47 -25.63
C ALA A 53 -29.43 15.49 -25.86
N VAL A 54 -28.93 16.24 -26.85
CA VAL A 54 -27.48 16.45 -27.06
C VAL A 54 -26.86 17.21 -25.88
N GLN A 55 -27.49 18.28 -25.39
CA GLN A 55 -26.97 19.02 -24.23
C GLN A 55 -26.92 18.13 -22.98
N CYS A 56 -27.98 17.36 -22.74
CA CYS A 56 -28.05 16.41 -21.64
C CYS A 56 -27.00 15.29 -21.77
N ASP A 57 -26.75 14.74 -22.96
CA ASP A 57 -25.70 13.74 -23.20
C ASP A 57 -24.28 14.30 -22.96
N THR A 58 -24.05 15.57 -23.29
CA THR A 58 -22.76 16.22 -23.01
C THR A 58 -22.55 16.59 -21.54
N ASP A 59 -23.61 16.69 -20.76
CA ASP A 59 -23.55 16.96 -19.32
C ASP A 59 -23.57 15.62 -18.54
N PRO A 60 -22.43 15.20 -17.96
CA PRO A 60 -22.35 13.89 -17.28
C PRO A 60 -23.27 13.76 -16.07
N LEU A 61 -23.77 14.88 -15.53
CA LEU A 61 -24.70 14.89 -14.40
C LEU A 61 -26.17 14.86 -14.84
N CYS A 62 -26.45 15.07 -16.13
CA CYS A 62 -27.83 15.08 -16.60
C CYS A 62 -28.47 13.70 -16.47
N LEU A 63 -29.71 13.71 -15.96
CA LEU A 63 -30.54 12.51 -15.77
C LEU A 63 -31.89 12.65 -16.48
N SER A 64 -32.39 13.88 -16.63
CA SER A 64 -33.59 14.15 -17.39
C SER A 64 -33.63 15.60 -17.86
N PHE A 65 -34.56 15.90 -18.77
CA PHE A 65 -34.86 17.27 -19.14
C PHE A 65 -36.35 17.46 -19.45
N ASP A 66 -36.87 18.67 -19.18
CA ASP A 66 -38.19 19.07 -19.67
C ASP A 66 -38.04 19.88 -20.97
N PHE A 67 -38.91 19.60 -21.94
CA PHE A 67 -39.05 20.43 -23.12
C PHE A 67 -40.44 21.08 -23.14
N GLU A 68 -40.48 22.41 -23.09
CA GLU A 68 -41.72 23.19 -23.17
C GLU A 68 -42.09 23.43 -24.64
N THR A 69 -43.25 22.93 -25.06
CA THR A 69 -43.63 22.91 -26.47
C THR A 69 -44.07 24.28 -27.01
N ILE A 70 -44.49 25.22 -26.16
CA ILE A 70 -44.90 26.57 -26.55
C ILE A 70 -43.69 27.49 -26.70
N THR A 71 -42.86 27.59 -25.67
CA THR A 71 -41.70 28.50 -25.67
C THR A 71 -40.46 27.88 -26.31
N GLN A 72 -40.47 26.57 -26.56
CA GLN A 72 -39.32 25.79 -27.06
C GLN A 72 -38.11 25.88 -26.11
N ASP A 73 -38.38 26.08 -24.82
CA ASP A 73 -37.36 26.08 -23.78
C ASP A 73 -37.06 24.67 -23.32
N CYS A 74 -35.77 24.44 -23.08
CA CYS A 74 -35.21 23.23 -22.53
C CYS A 74 -34.77 23.45 -21.09
N TYR A 75 -35.11 22.54 -20.21
CA TYR A 75 -34.82 22.60 -18.78
C TYR A 75 -34.03 21.35 -18.39
N ILE A 76 -32.72 21.48 -18.19
CA ILE A 76 -31.84 20.33 -17.90
C ILE A 76 -31.79 20.08 -16.38
N SER A 77 -32.03 18.83 -15.98
CA SER A 77 -32.08 18.41 -14.58
C SER A 77 -31.00 17.37 -14.27
N HIS A 78 -30.30 17.55 -13.14
CA HIS A 78 -29.33 16.56 -12.61
C HIS A 78 -30.01 15.50 -11.72
N THR A 79 -31.29 15.28 -11.95
CA THR A 79 -32.10 14.32 -11.19
C THR A 79 -33.24 13.78 -12.06
N ASP A 80 -34.02 12.86 -11.51
CA ASP A 80 -35.09 12.15 -12.17
C ASP A 80 -36.28 11.92 -11.23
N ARG A 81 -37.37 11.36 -11.75
CA ARG A 81 -38.58 11.10 -10.97
C ARG A 81 -38.43 9.97 -9.93
N TYR A 82 -37.37 9.16 -9.99
CA TYR A 82 -37.12 8.12 -9.00
C TYR A 82 -36.44 8.70 -7.77
N ALA A 83 -35.51 9.64 -7.97
CA ALA A 83 -34.87 10.38 -6.90
C ALA A 83 -35.81 11.41 -6.24
N HIS A 84 -36.65 12.10 -7.03
CA HIS A 84 -37.60 13.10 -6.54
C HIS A 84 -39.00 12.90 -7.12
N PRO A 85 -39.73 11.85 -6.68
CA PRO A 85 -41.10 11.59 -7.15
C PRO A 85 -42.06 12.73 -6.84
N GLU A 86 -41.82 13.49 -5.77
CA GLU A 86 -42.60 14.66 -5.37
C GLU A 86 -42.51 15.84 -6.36
N ALA A 87 -41.42 15.91 -7.12
CA ALA A 87 -41.15 16.99 -8.08
C ALA A 87 -41.69 16.68 -9.48
N PHE A 88 -42.08 15.43 -9.72
CA PHE A 88 -42.59 14.95 -10.99
C PHE A 88 -44.09 15.27 -11.14
N LEU A 89 -44.36 16.50 -11.61
CA LEU A 89 -45.70 17.10 -11.58
C LEU A 89 -46.30 17.23 -12.98
N ASP A 90 -47.60 17.54 -13.03
CA ASP A 90 -48.29 17.85 -14.28
C ASP A 90 -47.75 19.14 -14.89
N PHE A 91 -47.41 19.05 -16.18
CA PHE A 91 -46.95 20.17 -16.98
C PHE A 91 -47.68 20.11 -18.33
N PRO A 92 -48.87 20.71 -18.46
CA PRO A 92 -49.76 20.48 -19.60
C PRO A 92 -49.15 20.73 -20.99
N THR A 93 -48.14 21.61 -21.05
CA THR A 93 -47.47 22.07 -22.27
C THR A 93 -46.04 21.52 -22.39
N GLY A 94 -45.57 20.76 -21.40
CA GLY A 94 -44.24 20.16 -21.37
C GLY A 94 -44.22 18.68 -21.70
N ILE A 95 -43.04 18.22 -22.11
CA ILE A 95 -42.69 16.82 -22.29
C ILE A 95 -41.45 16.55 -21.44
N TYR A 96 -41.56 15.63 -20.50
CA TYR A 96 -40.44 15.13 -19.70
C TYR A 96 -39.68 14.07 -20.49
N TYR A 97 -38.37 14.21 -20.61
CA TYR A 97 -37.49 13.23 -21.23
C TYR A 97 -36.57 12.64 -20.17
N GLU A 98 -36.74 11.35 -19.91
CA GLU A 98 -35.98 10.59 -18.91
C GLU A 98 -34.87 9.79 -19.58
N TRP A 99 -33.63 9.87 -19.10
CA TRP A 99 -32.53 9.09 -19.63
C TRP A 99 -32.79 7.58 -19.50
N GLN A 100 -32.57 6.81 -20.56
CA GLN A 100 -32.70 5.34 -20.63
C GLN A 100 -31.41 4.66 -21.09
N GLY A 101 -30.29 5.38 -21.13
CA GLY A 101 -29.00 4.78 -21.46
C GLY A 101 -28.45 3.89 -20.35
N VAL A 102 -27.30 3.29 -20.62
CA VAL A 102 -26.60 2.38 -19.71
C VAL A 102 -25.91 3.16 -18.59
N VAL A 103 -25.94 2.63 -17.37
CA VAL A 103 -25.22 3.20 -16.22
C VAL A 103 -23.70 3.11 -16.45
N ASP A 104 -22.95 4.13 -16.04
CA ASP A 104 -21.49 4.14 -16.14
C ASP A 104 -20.87 2.93 -15.43
N THR A 105 -19.96 2.28 -16.15
CA THR A 105 -19.27 1.08 -15.65
C THR A 105 -18.48 1.41 -14.38
N PRO A 106 -18.63 0.62 -13.30
CA PRO A 106 -17.95 0.90 -12.05
C PRO A 106 -16.44 0.63 -12.12
N GLU A 107 -15.66 1.47 -11.43
CA GLU A 107 -14.24 1.31 -11.17
C GLU A 107 -14.00 0.71 -9.78
N ILE A 108 -13.01 -0.18 -9.68
CA ILE A 108 -12.57 -0.82 -8.42
C ILE A 108 -11.17 -0.28 -8.08
N GLU A 109 -11.02 0.32 -6.89
CA GLU A 109 -9.80 1.03 -6.52
C GLU A 109 -9.31 0.63 -5.12
N PRO A 110 -8.13 -0.01 -4.95
CA PRO A 110 -7.24 -0.51 -6.00
C PRO A 110 -7.82 -1.75 -6.71
N ASN A 111 -7.40 -2.00 -7.95
CA ASN A 111 -7.83 -3.17 -8.72
C ASN A 111 -6.88 -4.37 -8.55
N GLY A 112 -6.99 -5.06 -7.42
CA GLY A 112 -6.16 -6.21 -7.03
C GLY A 112 -4.80 -5.83 -6.43
N GLY A 113 -4.00 -6.84 -6.11
CA GLY A 113 -2.67 -6.66 -5.52
C GLY A 113 -2.31 -7.75 -4.51
N LEU A 114 -1.09 -7.68 -3.97
CA LEU A 114 -0.60 -8.57 -2.91
C LEU A 114 -0.50 -7.79 -1.60
N PHE A 115 -1.14 -8.31 -0.56
CA PHE A 115 -1.26 -7.64 0.73
C PHE A 115 -1.00 -8.60 1.88
N ASN A 116 -0.12 -8.21 2.80
CA ASN A 116 0.17 -9.00 3.99
C ASN A 116 -0.86 -8.82 5.12
N THR A 117 -1.91 -8.04 4.87
CA THR A 117 -2.91 -7.64 5.86
C THR A 117 -4.23 -7.33 5.16
N GLN A 118 -5.26 -7.02 5.94
CA GLN A 118 -6.57 -6.65 5.44
C GLN A 118 -6.55 -5.24 4.85
N VAL A 119 -7.12 -5.10 3.65
CA VAL A 119 -7.16 -3.84 2.90
C VAL A 119 -8.58 -3.44 2.57
N VAL A 120 -8.73 -2.17 2.16
CA VAL A 120 -9.99 -1.63 1.69
C VAL A 120 -9.96 -1.37 0.19
N VAL A 121 -11.12 -1.47 -0.43
CA VAL A 121 -11.37 -1.03 -1.81
C VAL A 121 -12.44 0.03 -1.82
N ARG A 122 -12.41 0.89 -2.83
CA ARG A 122 -13.44 1.85 -3.14
C ARG A 122 -14.09 1.45 -4.46
N LEU A 123 -15.41 1.48 -4.49
CA LEU A 123 -16.17 1.27 -5.72
C LEU A 123 -16.73 2.61 -6.19
N ILE A 124 -16.56 2.94 -7.47
CA ILE A 124 -16.90 4.25 -7.99
C ILE A 124 -17.66 4.06 -9.30
N THR A 125 -18.80 4.74 -9.45
CA THR A 125 -19.45 4.95 -10.75
C THR A 125 -19.68 6.43 -10.96
N ALA A 126 -19.54 6.90 -12.20
CA ALA A 126 -19.72 8.30 -12.55
C ALA A 126 -21.21 8.71 -12.51
N LYS A 127 -22.14 7.75 -12.61
CA LYS A 127 -23.57 8.05 -12.67
C LYS A 127 -24.11 8.42 -11.30
N LEU A 128 -24.60 9.67 -11.19
CA LEU A 128 -25.15 10.19 -9.94
C LEU A 128 -26.40 9.39 -9.50
N GLY A 129 -26.42 8.99 -8.22
CA GLY A 129 -27.51 8.23 -7.63
C GLY A 129 -27.57 6.75 -8.05
N ALA A 130 -26.61 6.26 -8.84
CA ALA A 130 -26.49 4.84 -9.10
C ALA A 130 -25.97 4.10 -7.86
N ALA A 131 -26.52 2.92 -7.62
CA ALA A 131 -26.06 1.98 -6.62
C ALA A 131 -25.06 1.01 -7.25
N ILE A 132 -24.07 0.57 -6.48
CA ILE A 132 -23.11 -0.44 -6.91
C ILE A 132 -23.41 -1.73 -6.17
N HIS A 133 -23.87 -2.73 -6.90
CA HIS A 133 -24.04 -4.09 -6.39
C HIS A 133 -22.72 -4.83 -6.52
N TYR A 134 -22.29 -5.51 -5.45
CA TYR A 134 -21.02 -6.22 -5.44
C TYR A 134 -21.07 -7.57 -4.72
N ARG A 135 -20.18 -8.46 -5.16
CA ARG A 135 -19.91 -9.75 -4.50
C ARG A 135 -18.41 -9.97 -4.39
N ILE A 136 -17.98 -10.49 -3.26
CA ILE A 136 -16.60 -10.91 -3.01
C ILE A 136 -16.57 -12.43 -3.07
N ILE A 137 -15.79 -12.97 -4.00
CA ILE A 137 -15.70 -14.42 -4.23
C ILE A 137 -14.28 -14.89 -3.87
N PRO A 138 -14.12 -15.89 -2.99
CA PRO A 138 -12.82 -16.49 -2.70
C PRO A 138 -12.14 -17.03 -3.96
N SER A 139 -10.84 -16.80 -4.10
CA SER A 139 -10.09 -17.27 -5.28
C SER A 139 -10.20 -18.79 -5.50
N THR A 140 -10.34 -19.56 -4.42
CA THR A 140 -10.47 -21.03 -4.46
C THR A 140 -11.80 -21.52 -5.04
N GLN A 141 -12.84 -20.68 -5.06
CA GLN A 141 -14.17 -21.03 -5.57
C GLN A 141 -14.39 -20.63 -7.03
N LEU A 142 -13.41 -19.95 -7.65
CA LEU A 142 -13.56 -19.45 -9.02
C LEU A 142 -13.58 -20.55 -10.09
N GLN A 143 -13.04 -21.74 -9.82
CA GLN A 143 -13.03 -22.86 -10.78
C GLN A 143 -14.35 -23.65 -10.79
N THR A 144 -15.12 -23.61 -9.70
CA THR A 144 -16.34 -24.42 -9.52
C THR A 144 -17.64 -23.62 -9.65
N THR A 145 -17.54 -22.30 -9.85
CA THR A 145 -18.70 -21.43 -9.95
C THR A 145 -18.96 -21.08 -11.42
N ASN A 146 -20.19 -21.31 -11.90
CA ASN A 146 -20.60 -20.87 -13.24
C ASN A 146 -20.86 -19.35 -13.19
N LEU A 147 -19.86 -18.55 -13.53
CA LEU A 147 -19.80 -17.09 -13.32
C LEU A 147 -20.15 -16.31 -14.60
N THR A 148 -21.34 -16.52 -15.15
CA THR A 148 -21.93 -15.59 -16.12
C THR A 148 -22.31 -14.31 -15.38
N THR A 149 -21.70 -13.19 -15.76
CA THR A 149 -21.59 -11.99 -14.91
C THR A 149 -22.91 -11.34 -14.50
N THR A 150 -23.98 -11.50 -15.29
CA THR A 150 -25.34 -11.05 -14.97
C THR A 150 -26.05 -11.95 -13.95
N ASP A 151 -25.74 -13.24 -13.94
CA ASP A 151 -26.38 -14.23 -13.04
C ASP A 151 -25.91 -14.07 -11.59
N LEU A 152 -24.87 -13.28 -11.34
CA LEU A 152 -24.40 -12.96 -9.99
C LEU A 152 -25.27 -11.96 -9.24
N PHE A 153 -26.07 -11.17 -9.98
CA PHE A 153 -26.82 -10.02 -9.47
C PHE A 153 -28.32 -10.09 -9.78
N GLY A 154 -28.83 -11.26 -10.20
CA GLY A 154 -30.26 -11.48 -10.39
C GLY A 154 -31.07 -11.35 -9.08
N SER A 155 -32.38 -11.18 -9.19
CA SER A 155 -33.30 -10.96 -8.06
C SER A 155 -33.25 -12.02 -6.96
N ASP A 156 -32.84 -13.25 -7.30
CA ASP A 156 -32.75 -14.38 -6.37
C ASP A 156 -31.35 -14.56 -5.77
N GLN A 157 -30.41 -13.67 -6.08
CA GLN A 157 -29.01 -13.75 -5.64
C GLN A 157 -28.72 -12.82 -4.47
N ASN A 158 -27.87 -13.29 -3.55
CA ASN A 158 -27.42 -12.46 -2.44
C ASN A 158 -26.17 -11.66 -2.84
N PHE A 159 -26.28 -10.33 -2.82
CA PHE A 159 -25.19 -9.39 -3.08
C PHE A 159 -25.27 -8.21 -2.11
N SER A 160 -24.15 -7.51 -1.96
CA SER A 160 -24.06 -6.30 -1.15
C SER A 160 -24.27 -5.07 -2.01
N ILE A 161 -24.77 -3.99 -1.43
CA ILE A 161 -24.98 -2.71 -2.11
C ILE A 161 -24.08 -1.66 -1.46
N ALA A 162 -23.42 -0.85 -2.29
CA ALA A 162 -22.61 0.30 -1.89
C ALA A 162 -23.02 1.53 -2.71
N ALA A 163 -22.93 2.71 -2.11
CA ALA A 163 -23.00 3.95 -2.85
C ALA A 163 -21.68 4.19 -3.60
N SER A 164 -21.74 5.00 -4.67
CA SER A 164 -20.54 5.43 -5.37
C SER A 164 -19.59 6.16 -4.41
N GLY A 165 -18.42 5.57 -4.21
CA GLY A 165 -17.36 6.09 -3.38
C GLY A 165 -17.24 5.51 -1.98
N ASP A 166 -18.10 4.57 -1.61
CA ASP A 166 -18.02 3.85 -0.32
C ASP A 166 -16.73 3.02 -0.23
N VAL A 167 -16.20 2.92 0.99
CA VAL A 167 -14.99 2.16 1.32
C VAL A 167 -15.41 0.80 1.90
N ILE A 168 -14.98 -0.27 1.25
CA ILE A 168 -15.32 -1.65 1.57
C ILE A 168 -14.07 -2.37 2.08
N THR A 169 -14.16 -2.94 3.29
CA THR A 169 -13.10 -3.79 3.84
C THR A 169 -13.17 -5.18 3.22
N LEU A 170 -12.08 -5.61 2.57
CA LEU A 170 -11.97 -6.95 1.99
C LEU A 170 -11.81 -8.01 3.08
N PRO A 171 -12.16 -9.28 2.82
CA PRO A 171 -11.94 -10.37 3.77
C PRO A 171 -10.45 -10.65 4.01
N THR A 172 -10.15 -11.54 4.96
CA THR A 172 -8.79 -11.96 5.35
C THR A 172 -8.22 -13.10 4.47
N TYR A 173 -8.84 -13.36 3.32
CA TYR A 173 -8.44 -14.40 2.38
C TYR A 173 -8.37 -13.84 0.95
N SER A 174 -7.63 -14.53 0.09
CA SER A 174 -7.48 -14.13 -1.31
C SER A 174 -8.80 -14.22 -2.09
N CYS A 175 -9.14 -13.17 -2.82
CA CYS A 175 -10.46 -13.04 -3.45
C CYS A 175 -10.44 -12.19 -4.74
N LYS A 176 -11.55 -12.24 -5.48
CA LYS A 176 -11.91 -11.27 -6.52
C LYS A 176 -13.21 -10.56 -6.17
N VAL A 177 -13.31 -9.30 -6.59
CA VAL A 177 -14.50 -8.47 -6.41
C VAL A 177 -15.22 -8.36 -7.75
N PHE A 178 -16.50 -8.72 -7.75
CA PHE A 178 -17.41 -8.60 -8.88
C PHE A 178 -18.35 -7.44 -8.59
N VAL A 179 -18.55 -6.55 -9.56
CA VAL A 179 -19.36 -5.35 -9.38
C VAL A 179 -20.22 -5.07 -10.60
N ILE A 180 -21.42 -4.54 -10.37
CA ILE A 180 -22.29 -3.96 -11.38
C ILE A 180 -22.93 -2.70 -10.80
N ALA A 181 -22.93 -1.61 -11.55
CA ALA A 181 -23.68 -0.42 -11.21
C ALA A 181 -25.09 -0.50 -11.82
N ALA A 182 -26.09 -0.17 -11.01
CA ALA A 182 -27.50 -0.21 -11.35
C ALA A 182 -28.17 1.11 -10.90
N LYS A 183 -29.16 1.54 -11.67
CA LYS A 183 -29.98 2.71 -11.33
C LYS A 183 -31.40 2.48 -11.84
N GLU A 184 -32.39 2.74 -11.00
CA GLU A 184 -33.79 2.58 -11.38
C GLU A 184 -34.13 3.43 -12.61
N GLY A 185 -34.79 2.81 -13.58
CA GLY A 185 -35.15 3.45 -14.85
C GLY A 185 -34.03 3.51 -15.89
N MET A 186 -32.86 2.92 -15.65
CA MET A 186 -31.77 2.79 -16.61
C MET A 186 -31.38 1.32 -16.83
N ASP A 187 -30.66 1.05 -17.92
CA ASP A 187 -30.03 -0.26 -18.12
C ASP A 187 -28.78 -0.40 -17.23
N ASP A 188 -28.62 -1.56 -16.59
CA ASP A 188 -27.47 -1.86 -15.75
C ASP A 188 -26.15 -1.78 -16.54
N SER A 189 -25.09 -1.36 -15.86
CA SER A 189 -23.75 -1.32 -16.45
C SER A 189 -23.21 -2.71 -16.82
N VAL A 190 -22.14 -2.74 -17.60
CA VAL A 190 -21.35 -3.97 -17.77
C VAL A 190 -20.71 -4.35 -16.44
N ALA A 191 -20.87 -5.62 -16.06
CA ALA A 191 -20.23 -6.14 -14.86
C ALA A 191 -18.69 -6.15 -14.98
N VAL A 192 -18.01 -5.71 -13.93
CA VAL A 192 -16.55 -5.66 -13.84
C VAL A 192 -16.05 -6.66 -12.82
N VAL A 193 -14.92 -7.29 -13.13
CA VAL A 193 -14.22 -8.21 -12.22
C VAL A 193 -12.85 -7.65 -11.93
N SER A 194 -12.49 -7.61 -10.65
CA SER A 194 -11.17 -7.17 -10.25
C SER A 194 -10.09 -8.17 -10.68
N ASN A 195 -8.85 -7.70 -10.75
CA ASN A 195 -7.69 -8.56 -10.59
C ASN A 195 -7.72 -9.24 -9.21
N GLU A 196 -6.93 -10.29 -9.03
CA GLU A 196 -6.86 -11.00 -7.76
C GLU A 196 -6.28 -10.11 -6.65
N PHE A 197 -6.97 -10.09 -5.51
CA PHE A 197 -6.42 -9.62 -4.24
C PHE A 197 -5.82 -10.82 -3.53
N LYS A 198 -4.49 -10.93 -3.54
CA LYS A 198 -3.74 -11.94 -2.79
C LYS A 198 -3.56 -11.44 -1.35
N ILE A 199 -4.39 -11.93 -0.44
CA ILE A 199 -4.39 -11.54 0.97
C ILE A 199 -3.97 -12.75 1.80
N PHE A 200 -2.85 -12.63 2.49
CA PHE A 200 -2.30 -13.65 3.40
C PHE A 200 -1.30 -12.96 4.33
N PRO A 201 -1.14 -13.39 5.60
CA PRO A 201 -0.14 -12.76 6.45
C PRO A 201 1.27 -13.24 6.07
N SER A 202 2.26 -12.37 6.18
CA SER A 202 3.67 -12.75 6.04
C SER A 202 4.12 -13.57 7.24
N LYS A 203 4.82 -14.68 6.97
CA LYS A 203 5.49 -15.49 7.99
C LYS A 203 6.71 -14.79 8.58
N TYR A 204 7.47 -14.09 7.73
CA TYR A 204 8.74 -13.47 8.11
C TYR A 204 8.74 -11.95 7.95
N VAL A 205 9.47 -11.28 8.84
CA VAL A 205 9.94 -9.90 8.65
C VAL A 205 11.45 -9.88 8.67
N TYR A 206 12.04 -9.06 7.78
CA TYR A 206 13.46 -8.76 7.74
C TYR A 206 13.69 -7.35 8.30
N LEU A 207 14.56 -7.21 9.28
CA LEU A 207 14.99 -5.92 9.82
C LEU A 207 16.25 -5.43 9.10
N VAL A 208 16.22 -4.18 8.68
CA VAL A 208 17.29 -3.55 7.92
C VAL A 208 18.34 -2.96 8.87
N PRO A 209 19.60 -3.45 8.85
CA PRO A 209 20.62 -3.02 9.80
C PRO A 209 21.11 -1.62 9.50
N TYR A 210 21.25 -0.79 10.53
CA TYR A 210 21.68 0.59 10.36
C TYR A 210 22.78 0.99 11.32
N PHE A 211 22.44 1.35 12.55
CA PHE A 211 23.37 1.98 13.47
C PHE A 211 23.05 1.64 14.92
N ASN A 212 24.03 1.08 15.64
CA ASN A 212 23.94 0.67 17.04
C ASN A 212 25.18 1.14 17.83
N SER A 213 25.51 2.43 17.75
CA SER A 213 26.79 3.06 18.17
C SER A 213 27.91 2.93 17.13
N ASN A 214 27.83 1.93 16.25
CA ASN A 214 28.55 1.85 14.98
C ASN A 214 27.59 1.42 13.87
N PHE A 215 27.96 1.63 12.61
CA PHE A 215 27.21 1.03 11.51
C PHE A 215 27.47 -0.48 11.48
N HIS A 216 26.43 -1.29 11.26
CA HIS A 216 26.52 -2.75 11.23
C HIS A 216 25.80 -3.35 10.00
N GLY A 217 26.09 -4.62 9.70
CA GLY A 217 25.54 -5.37 8.56
C GLY A 217 24.66 -6.55 8.96
N CYS A 218 24.28 -6.67 10.24
CA CYS A 218 23.48 -7.78 10.78
C CYS A 218 22.01 -7.70 10.33
N VAL A 219 21.69 -8.26 9.17
CA VAL A 219 20.32 -8.39 8.68
C VAL A 219 19.63 -9.47 9.48
N THR A 220 18.48 -9.14 10.08
CA THR A 220 17.80 -10.02 11.03
C THR A 220 16.44 -10.42 10.50
N ARG A 221 16.18 -11.72 10.35
CA ARG A 221 14.86 -12.26 10.01
C ARG A 221 14.18 -12.78 11.27
N ILE A 222 12.90 -12.43 11.44
CA ILE A 222 12.07 -12.83 12.59
C ILE A 222 10.84 -13.59 12.07
N GLU A 223 10.58 -14.77 12.65
CA GLU A 223 9.34 -15.53 12.48
C GLU A 223 8.21 -14.93 13.32
N LEU A 224 7.06 -14.68 12.69
CA LEU A 224 5.99 -13.86 13.26
C LEU A 224 4.82 -14.67 13.83
N ASP A 225 4.66 -15.92 13.40
CA ASP A 225 3.48 -16.76 13.56
C ASP A 225 3.67 -17.91 14.55
N LEU A 226 4.74 -17.88 15.35
CA LEU A 226 5.09 -18.96 16.25
C LEU A 226 3.96 -19.38 17.18
N LYS A 227 3.83 -20.69 17.34
CA LYS A 227 2.93 -21.25 18.34
C LYS A 227 3.61 -21.24 19.70
N GLY A 228 3.15 -20.35 20.57
CA GLY A 228 3.60 -20.23 21.95
C GLY A 228 3.67 -21.57 22.72
N LYS A 229 4.58 -21.66 23.70
CA LYS A 229 4.77 -22.87 24.51
C LYS A 229 3.54 -23.13 25.39
N LYS A 230 3.20 -24.42 25.61
CA LYS A 230 2.10 -24.78 26.52
C LYS A 230 2.46 -24.39 27.95
N ARG A 231 1.63 -23.56 28.57
CA ARG A 231 1.74 -23.14 29.97
C ARG A 231 0.72 -23.89 30.86
N PRO A 232 0.92 -23.92 32.20
CA PRO A 232 -0.10 -24.41 33.14
C PRO A 232 -1.43 -23.68 33.04
N ARG A 233 -1.42 -22.38 32.68
CA ARG A 233 -2.60 -21.60 32.31
C ARG A 233 -2.52 -21.23 30.82
N PRO A 234 -3.55 -21.49 30.02
CA PRO A 234 -3.56 -21.09 28.61
C PRO A 234 -3.29 -19.59 28.44
N ALA A 235 -2.42 -19.23 27.49
CA ALA A 235 -2.26 -17.84 27.09
C ALA A 235 -3.60 -17.31 26.55
N ARG A 236 -3.91 -16.04 26.80
CA ARG A 236 -5.12 -15.38 26.29
C ARG A 236 -4.92 -14.76 24.90
N PHE A 237 -3.67 -14.77 24.42
CA PHE A 237 -3.21 -14.07 23.24
C PHE A 237 -2.20 -14.95 22.51
N LEU A 238 -2.02 -14.69 21.21
CA LEU A 238 -0.90 -15.27 20.47
C LEU A 238 0.40 -14.75 21.08
N GLU A 239 1.38 -15.62 21.35
CA GLU A 239 2.65 -15.21 21.94
C GLU A 239 3.58 -14.64 20.87
N PHE A 240 4.42 -13.67 21.23
CA PHE A 240 5.43 -13.09 20.32
C PHE A 240 6.87 -13.44 20.71
N SER A 241 7.05 -13.82 21.97
CA SER A 241 8.33 -14.05 22.62
C SER A 241 8.20 -15.24 23.56
N ASP A 242 9.34 -15.78 23.97
CA ASP A 242 9.42 -16.87 24.91
C ASP A 242 9.26 -16.37 26.35
N TYR A 243 8.32 -16.95 27.07
CA TYR A 243 8.02 -16.60 28.45
C TYR A 243 9.06 -17.09 29.45
N GLU A 244 9.90 -18.05 29.06
CA GLU A 244 10.96 -18.62 29.91
C GLU A 244 12.20 -17.71 29.97
N THR A 245 12.27 -16.72 29.10
CA THR A 245 13.35 -15.75 29.05
C THR A 245 13.16 -14.64 30.10
N PRO A 246 14.23 -13.88 30.44
CA PRO A 246 14.11 -12.72 31.32
C PRO A 246 12.99 -11.77 30.90
N ASN A 247 12.05 -11.51 31.82
CA ASN A 247 10.82 -10.72 31.62
C ASN A 247 9.85 -11.24 30.56
N GLY A 248 10.05 -12.47 30.07
CA GLY A 248 9.22 -13.12 29.06
C GLY A 248 9.21 -12.42 27.70
N ILE A 249 10.33 -11.81 27.30
CA ILE A 249 10.44 -11.01 26.07
C ILE A 249 11.58 -11.43 25.13
N GLY A 250 12.40 -12.40 25.48
CA GLY A 250 13.42 -12.94 24.57
C GLY A 250 12.81 -13.82 23.46
N PRO A 251 13.58 -14.12 22.41
CA PRO A 251 13.12 -14.98 21.31
C PRO A 251 12.98 -16.44 21.73
N TYR A 252 12.12 -17.16 21.03
CA TYR A 252 12.14 -18.63 21.02
C TYR A 252 13.34 -19.17 20.23
N ASP A 253 13.69 -20.44 20.46
CA ASP A 253 14.67 -21.16 19.64
C ASP A 253 14.28 -21.09 18.16
N ASN A 254 15.25 -20.70 17.32
CA ASN A 254 15.11 -20.53 15.86
C ASN A 254 14.10 -19.47 15.39
N GLN A 255 13.47 -18.70 16.29
CA GLN A 255 12.58 -17.59 15.89
C GLN A 255 13.32 -16.52 15.07
N VAL A 256 14.60 -16.31 15.37
CA VAL A 256 15.43 -15.24 14.83
C VAL A 256 16.62 -15.86 14.10
N ALA A 257 16.81 -15.45 12.85
CA ALA A 257 17.99 -15.77 12.04
C ALA A 257 18.73 -14.49 11.67
N VAL A 258 20.05 -14.51 11.63
CA VAL A 258 20.89 -13.33 11.37
C VAL A 258 21.92 -13.65 10.30
N ILE A 259 22.09 -12.74 9.34
CA ILE A 259 23.21 -12.72 8.40
C ILE A 259 24.04 -11.48 8.71
N ASP A 260 25.34 -11.64 8.96
CA ASP A 260 26.26 -10.51 9.05
C ASP A 260 26.94 -10.25 7.69
N LEU A 261 26.47 -9.23 6.98
CA LEU A 261 27.00 -8.85 5.68
C LEU A 261 28.44 -8.31 5.74
N VAL A 262 28.92 -7.89 6.90
CA VAL A 262 30.31 -7.42 7.10
C VAL A 262 31.31 -8.56 6.91
N THR A 263 30.87 -9.82 7.09
CA THR A 263 31.69 -11.00 6.83
C THR A 263 32.00 -11.22 5.35
N LEU A 264 31.14 -10.71 4.46
CA LEU A 264 31.33 -10.76 3.02
C LEU A 264 32.20 -9.60 2.54
N ASP A 265 31.90 -8.38 3.00
CA ASP A 265 32.69 -7.18 2.76
C ASP A 265 32.48 -6.21 3.92
N SER A 266 33.58 -5.73 4.52
CA SER A 266 33.56 -4.82 5.68
C SER A 266 32.78 -3.51 5.47
N THR A 267 32.49 -3.15 4.22
CA THR A 267 31.75 -1.95 3.84
C THR A 267 30.23 -2.15 3.82
N PHE A 268 29.74 -3.39 3.87
CA PHE A 268 28.32 -3.74 3.82
C PHE A 268 27.63 -3.54 5.17
N LYS A 269 27.46 -2.27 5.52
CA LYS A 269 26.83 -1.80 6.76
C LYS A 269 26.13 -0.47 6.54
N GLY A 270 25.16 -0.16 7.40
CA GLY A 270 24.46 1.13 7.36
C GLY A 270 23.42 1.24 6.25
N PHE A 271 22.49 0.29 6.22
CA PHE A 271 21.35 0.25 5.31
C PHE A 271 20.17 1.04 5.87
N TYR A 272 19.39 1.68 4.99
CA TYR A 272 18.28 2.54 5.42
C TYR A 272 16.90 2.05 5.00
N GLY A 273 16.83 1.21 3.97
CA GLY A 273 15.58 0.64 3.49
C GLY A 273 15.82 -0.51 2.52
N GLY A 274 14.74 -0.98 1.90
CA GLY A 274 14.79 -2.11 0.98
C GLY A 274 13.40 -2.57 0.59
N PHE A 275 13.33 -3.69 -0.11
CA PHE A 275 12.08 -4.32 -0.53
C PHE A 275 12.31 -5.80 -0.83
N THR A 276 11.24 -6.58 -0.94
CA THR A 276 11.28 -7.93 -1.51
C THR A 276 10.68 -7.95 -2.92
N ALA A 277 11.27 -8.78 -3.77
CA ALA A 277 10.77 -9.05 -5.11
C ALA A 277 11.13 -10.45 -5.59
N PHE A 278 10.39 -10.94 -6.57
CA PHE A 278 10.61 -12.25 -7.17
C PHE A 278 11.52 -12.14 -8.40
N SER A 279 12.45 -13.08 -8.52
CA SER A 279 13.25 -13.28 -9.72
C SER A 279 13.23 -14.75 -10.09
N LYS A 280 13.30 -15.05 -11.39
CA LYS A 280 13.46 -16.42 -11.85
C LYS A 280 14.85 -16.94 -11.50
N VAL A 281 14.90 -18.14 -10.95
CA VAL A 281 16.13 -18.80 -10.52
C VAL A 281 16.12 -20.25 -11.04
N PRO A 282 17.25 -20.74 -11.59
CA PRO A 282 17.34 -22.11 -12.07
C PRO A 282 17.52 -23.11 -10.94
N PHE A 283 16.76 -24.20 -11.00
CA PHE A 283 16.86 -25.39 -10.17
C PHE A 283 17.19 -26.60 -11.03
N VAL A 284 17.82 -27.60 -10.41
CA VAL A 284 18.13 -28.89 -11.02
C VAL A 284 17.18 -29.93 -10.44
N ASN A 285 16.41 -30.58 -11.30
CA ASN A 285 15.61 -31.75 -10.95
C ASN A 285 16.41 -33.02 -11.22
N GLU A 286 16.93 -33.62 -10.17
CA GLU A 286 17.77 -34.81 -10.23
C GLU A 286 17.03 -36.03 -9.70
N THR A 287 16.99 -37.08 -10.51
CA THR A 287 16.63 -38.45 -10.10
C THR A 287 17.87 -39.23 -9.67
N TYR A 288 17.78 -39.94 -8.56
CA TYR A 288 18.89 -40.72 -8.00
C TYR A 288 18.39 -41.95 -7.24
N LEU A 289 19.26 -42.91 -6.99
CA LEU A 289 18.92 -44.13 -6.24
C LEU A 289 19.22 -43.95 -4.76
N VAL A 290 18.28 -44.38 -3.92
CA VAL A 290 18.44 -44.52 -2.47
C VAL A 290 18.10 -45.96 -2.08
N PRO A 291 18.68 -46.50 -0.98
CA PRO A 291 18.24 -47.79 -0.45
C PRO A 291 16.73 -47.78 -0.17
N ALA A 292 16.04 -48.86 -0.51
CA ALA A 292 14.61 -49.00 -0.26
C ALA A 292 14.34 -49.04 1.26
N ALA A 293 13.23 -48.43 1.68
CA ALA A 293 12.92 -48.28 3.11
C ALA A 293 12.60 -49.63 3.79
N ASP A 294 12.18 -50.63 3.02
CA ASP A 294 11.77 -51.97 3.43
C ASP A 294 12.85 -53.03 3.25
N ASP A 295 13.80 -52.85 2.33
CA ASP A 295 14.96 -53.73 2.17
C ASP A 295 16.20 -52.94 1.70
N PRO A 296 17.23 -52.78 2.55
CA PRO A 296 18.46 -52.07 2.20
C PRO A 296 19.25 -52.67 1.02
N ASN A 297 18.95 -53.91 0.58
CA ASN A 297 19.59 -54.55 -0.57
C ASN A 297 18.97 -54.13 -1.92
N TYR A 298 17.82 -53.45 -1.91
CA TYR A 298 17.19 -52.92 -3.11
C TYR A 298 17.31 -51.40 -3.16
N ASN A 299 17.40 -50.88 -4.38
CA ASN A 299 17.46 -49.44 -4.63
C ASN A 299 16.09 -48.94 -5.12
N ALA A 300 15.58 -47.89 -4.51
CA ALA A 300 14.42 -47.14 -4.95
C ALA A 300 14.85 -45.86 -5.67
N THR A 301 14.09 -45.45 -6.68
CA THR A 301 14.26 -44.15 -7.33
C THR A 301 13.67 -43.05 -6.45
N ALA A 302 14.51 -42.07 -6.10
CA ALA A 302 14.11 -40.81 -5.50
C ALA A 302 14.35 -39.66 -6.50
N TRP A 303 13.72 -38.52 -6.24
CA TRP A 303 14.00 -37.29 -6.96
C TRP A 303 14.14 -36.12 -5.99
N ARG A 304 14.91 -35.11 -6.38
CA ARG A 304 15.06 -33.86 -5.64
C ARG A 304 15.11 -32.68 -6.59
N ILE A 305 14.55 -31.55 -6.17
CA ILE A 305 14.73 -30.25 -6.81
C ILE A 305 15.72 -29.46 -5.95
N VAL A 306 16.87 -29.10 -6.52
CA VAL A 306 17.96 -28.42 -5.81
C VAL A 306 18.29 -27.13 -6.53
N LEU A 307 18.54 -26.07 -5.77
CA LEU A 307 19.01 -24.81 -6.34
C LEU A 307 20.28 -25.04 -7.16
N LYS A 308 20.31 -24.63 -8.43
CA LYS A 308 21.44 -24.92 -9.34
C LYS A 308 22.78 -24.40 -8.81
N ALA A 309 22.78 -23.24 -8.15
CA ALA A 309 23.97 -22.64 -7.55
C ALA A 309 24.57 -23.49 -6.41
N GLN A 310 23.79 -24.39 -5.80
CA GLN A 310 24.19 -25.28 -4.71
C GLN A 310 24.13 -26.76 -5.13
N TYR A 311 23.93 -27.03 -6.42
CA TYR A 311 23.76 -28.39 -6.91
C TYR A 311 25.11 -29.12 -6.96
N ALA A 312 25.18 -30.25 -6.25
CA ALA A 312 26.22 -31.26 -6.39
C ALA A 312 25.57 -32.58 -6.78
N ALA A 313 26.04 -33.18 -7.87
CA ALA A 313 25.45 -34.41 -8.42
C ALA A 313 25.50 -35.57 -7.42
N SER A 314 24.41 -36.35 -7.37
CA SER A 314 24.37 -37.57 -6.57
C SER A 314 25.30 -38.62 -7.17
N ALA A 315 26.05 -39.32 -6.33
CA ALA A 315 26.90 -40.44 -6.75
C ALA A 315 26.09 -41.59 -7.37
N THR A 316 24.79 -41.67 -7.05
CA THR A 316 23.85 -42.70 -7.52
C THR A 316 22.81 -42.14 -8.49
N HIS A 317 23.15 -41.07 -9.23
CA HIS A 317 22.27 -40.50 -10.24
C HIS A 317 21.68 -41.60 -11.15
N SER A 318 20.36 -41.68 -11.19
CA SER A 318 19.61 -42.60 -12.04
C SER A 318 18.94 -41.81 -13.15
N GLY A 319 19.62 -41.72 -14.29
CA GLY A 319 19.12 -41.02 -15.47
C GLY A 319 20.12 -41.10 -16.63
N PHE A 320 19.62 -41.04 -17.86
CA PHE A 320 20.46 -40.83 -19.03
C PHE A 320 20.70 -39.32 -19.21
N GLY A 321 21.96 -38.89 -19.21
CA GLY A 321 22.35 -37.52 -19.55
C GLY A 321 22.37 -36.53 -18.38
N LYS A 322 22.39 -35.24 -18.69
CA LYS A 322 22.43 -34.15 -17.71
C LYS A 322 21.03 -33.98 -17.08
N PRO A 323 20.91 -33.85 -15.73
CA PRO A 323 19.63 -33.61 -15.07
C PRO A 323 18.87 -32.39 -15.62
N ALA A 324 17.54 -32.46 -15.62
CA ALA A 324 16.69 -31.40 -16.15
C ALA A 324 16.81 -30.12 -15.31
N GLU A 325 16.83 -28.97 -15.97
CA GLU A 325 16.81 -27.66 -15.32
C GLU A 325 15.39 -27.08 -15.39
N VAL A 326 14.91 -26.49 -14.29
CA VAL A 326 13.59 -25.85 -14.17
C VAL A 326 13.77 -24.47 -13.56
N GLU A 327 13.10 -23.46 -14.08
CA GLU A 327 13.09 -22.12 -13.47
C GLU A 327 11.91 -21.98 -12.50
N GLN A 328 12.16 -21.34 -11.36
CA GLN A 328 11.13 -21.00 -10.38
C GLN A 328 11.30 -19.55 -9.94
N ASP A 329 10.18 -18.90 -9.62
CA ASP A 329 10.19 -17.58 -8.99
C ASP A 329 10.63 -17.72 -7.54
N VAL A 330 11.72 -17.05 -7.18
CA VAL A 330 12.29 -17.04 -5.82
C VAL A 330 12.31 -15.61 -5.31
N GLU A 331 11.92 -15.45 -4.05
CA GLU A 331 12.00 -14.15 -3.37
C GLU A 331 13.45 -13.77 -3.04
N TYR A 332 13.78 -12.53 -3.35
CA TYR A 332 15.00 -11.86 -2.91
C TYR A 332 14.66 -10.66 -2.03
N LEU A 333 15.42 -10.52 -0.95
CA LEU A 333 15.46 -9.33 -0.11
C LEU A 333 16.49 -8.35 -0.69
N TYR A 334 16.04 -7.21 -1.19
CA TYR A 334 16.88 -6.11 -1.66
C TYR A 334 17.15 -5.14 -0.53
N LEU A 335 18.41 -4.78 -0.32
CA LEU A 335 18.88 -3.87 0.71
C LEU A 335 19.54 -2.66 0.06
N VAL A 336 19.14 -1.47 0.52
CA VAL A 336 19.64 -0.19 0.04
C VAL A 336 20.61 0.37 1.08
N PRO A 337 21.92 0.27 0.85
CA PRO A 337 22.88 0.90 1.75
C PRO A 337 22.87 2.41 1.54
N TYR A 338 23.06 3.13 2.64
CA TYR A 338 22.97 4.58 2.67
C TYR A 338 24.33 5.17 3.01
N TYR A 339 24.77 5.00 4.25
CA TYR A 339 26.02 5.54 4.77
C TYR A 339 26.63 4.55 5.75
N ASN A 340 27.90 4.20 5.55
CA ASN A 340 28.56 3.13 6.30
C ASN A 340 29.45 3.63 7.45
N GLY A 341 29.43 4.94 7.76
CA GLY A 341 30.31 5.58 8.73
C GLY A 341 31.51 6.30 8.11
N THR A 342 31.83 6.02 6.85
CA THR A 342 32.96 6.62 6.13
C THR A 342 32.51 7.30 4.83
N ALA A 343 31.65 6.66 4.06
CA ALA A 343 31.16 7.18 2.78
C ALA A 343 29.72 6.73 2.51
N TYR A 344 29.05 7.43 1.60
CA TYR A 344 27.76 7.00 1.08
C TYR A 344 27.94 5.83 0.11
N ALA A 345 27.06 4.84 0.20
CA ALA A 345 27.18 3.60 -0.54
C ALA A 345 26.55 3.67 -1.94
N SER A 346 27.16 2.97 -2.90
CA SER A 346 26.71 2.85 -4.30
C SER A 346 26.28 1.43 -4.69
N LYS A 347 26.42 0.45 -3.79
CA LYS A 347 26.21 -0.97 -4.08
C LYS A 347 24.88 -1.44 -3.52
N ILE A 348 23.96 -1.91 -4.34
CA ILE A 348 22.72 -2.55 -3.87
C ILE A 348 23.01 -4.02 -3.62
N LEU A 349 22.52 -4.56 -2.51
CA LEU A 349 22.63 -5.98 -2.22
C LEU A 349 21.26 -6.64 -2.39
N ARG A 350 21.22 -7.87 -2.91
CA ARG A 350 20.06 -8.74 -2.79
C ARG A 350 20.43 -10.08 -2.18
N VAL A 351 19.64 -10.53 -1.20
CA VAL A 351 19.83 -11.80 -0.49
C VAL A 351 18.71 -12.75 -0.90
N MET A 352 19.04 -13.96 -1.35
CA MET A 352 18.04 -14.97 -1.70
C MET A 352 17.36 -15.49 -0.43
N ALA A 353 16.07 -15.23 -0.27
CA ALA A 353 15.30 -15.51 0.95
C ALA A 353 15.34 -16.99 1.36
N LEU A 354 15.27 -17.91 0.38
CA LEU A 354 15.30 -19.36 0.62
C LEU A 354 16.60 -19.83 1.29
N THR A 355 17.72 -19.12 1.07
CA THR A 355 19.04 -19.52 1.60
C THR A 355 19.42 -18.80 2.91
N PHE A 356 18.53 -17.92 3.42
CA PHE A 356 18.86 -16.96 4.48
C PHE A 356 19.42 -17.61 5.75
N SER A 357 18.90 -18.76 6.18
CA SER A 357 19.30 -19.47 7.41
C SER A 357 20.39 -20.53 7.20
N THR A 358 21.00 -20.60 6.03
CA THR A 358 22.01 -21.63 5.69
C THR A 358 23.31 -20.97 5.22
N THR A 359 23.72 -21.21 3.98
CA THR A 359 24.77 -20.44 3.30
C THR A 359 24.09 -19.40 2.43
N PRO A 360 23.97 -18.14 2.89
CA PRO A 360 23.19 -17.13 2.20
C PRO A 360 23.82 -16.77 0.86
N ILE A 361 23.01 -16.77 -0.19
CA ILE A 361 23.43 -16.27 -1.51
C ILE A 361 23.13 -14.77 -1.54
N VAL A 362 24.21 -13.98 -1.68
CA VAL A 362 24.16 -12.52 -1.77
C VAL A 362 24.71 -12.09 -3.12
N GLU A 363 23.96 -11.24 -3.81
CA GLU A 363 24.35 -10.67 -5.09
C GLU A 363 24.45 -9.15 -4.98
N ILE A 364 25.33 -8.54 -5.77
CA ILE A 364 25.70 -7.13 -5.66
C ILE A 364 25.52 -6.43 -7.01
N LEU A 365 24.86 -5.27 -6.99
CA LEU A 365 24.76 -4.35 -8.12
C LEU A 365 25.49 -3.04 -7.77
N ASP A 366 26.64 -2.79 -8.41
CA ASP A 366 27.46 -1.61 -8.14
C ASP A 366 27.16 -0.46 -9.10
N LEU A 367 26.44 0.55 -8.60
CA LEU A 367 26.05 1.72 -9.38
C LEU A 367 27.21 2.65 -9.68
N SER A 368 28.34 2.56 -8.96
CA SER A 368 29.51 3.43 -9.21
C SER A 368 30.14 3.19 -10.58
N THR A 369 29.88 2.01 -11.16
CA THR A 369 30.30 1.64 -12.52
C THR A 369 29.46 2.31 -13.61
N VAL A 370 28.23 2.73 -13.28
CA VAL A 370 27.35 3.49 -14.16
C VAL A 370 27.63 4.98 -14.01
N ASP A 371 27.64 5.46 -12.78
CA ASP A 371 27.96 6.85 -12.43
C ASP A 371 28.38 6.90 -10.94
N GLN A 372 29.58 7.42 -10.68
CA GLN A 372 30.18 7.50 -9.33
C GLN A 372 29.38 8.36 -8.34
N THR A 373 28.45 9.19 -8.82
CA THR A 373 27.58 10.02 -7.99
C THR A 373 26.31 9.31 -7.52
N LEU A 374 26.01 8.10 -8.04
CA LEU A 374 24.83 7.31 -7.65
C LEU A 374 25.04 6.61 -6.31
N LYS A 375 24.94 7.39 -5.24
CA LYS A 375 25.11 6.96 -3.85
C LYS A 375 24.24 7.76 -2.91
N GLY A 376 23.93 7.17 -1.76
CA GLY A 376 23.17 7.85 -0.70
C GLY A 376 21.66 7.88 -0.93
N PHE A 377 21.11 6.75 -1.36
CA PHE A 377 19.66 6.57 -1.53
C PHE A 377 18.97 6.36 -0.18
N GLY A 378 17.87 7.07 0.03
CA GLY A 378 17.17 7.10 1.32
C GLY A 378 16.02 6.12 1.46
N SER A 379 15.60 5.48 0.37
CA SER A 379 14.48 4.52 0.33
C SER A 379 14.49 3.79 -1.02
N ALA A 380 13.69 2.74 -1.13
CA ALA A 380 13.41 2.06 -2.38
C ALA A 380 11.99 1.50 -2.42
N PHE A 381 11.51 1.25 -3.63
CA PHE A 381 10.23 0.61 -3.86
C PHE A 381 10.28 -0.24 -5.15
N THR A 382 9.21 -0.99 -5.41
CA THR A 382 9.07 -1.78 -6.63
C THR A 382 7.82 -1.36 -7.37
N TYR A 383 7.89 -1.42 -8.69
CA TYR A 383 6.73 -1.30 -9.57
C TYR A 383 6.97 -2.16 -10.79
N ASP A 384 6.01 -3.05 -11.09
CA ASP A 384 6.13 -4.05 -12.13
C ASP A 384 7.48 -4.83 -11.99
N SER A 385 8.29 -4.87 -13.04
CA SER A 385 9.55 -5.62 -13.09
C SER A 385 10.78 -4.79 -12.68
N TYR A 386 10.58 -3.62 -12.06
CA TYR A 386 11.65 -2.68 -11.73
C TYR A 386 11.74 -2.41 -10.22
N GLY A 387 12.98 -2.37 -9.72
CA GLY A 387 13.33 -1.78 -8.43
C GLY A 387 13.72 -0.32 -8.63
N TYR A 388 13.29 0.57 -7.73
CA TYR A 388 13.54 2.01 -7.78
C TYR A 388 14.27 2.48 -6.53
N LEU A 389 15.24 3.37 -6.67
CA LEU A 389 15.98 3.97 -5.57
C LEU A 389 15.72 5.46 -5.47
N VAL A 390 15.31 5.91 -4.28
CA VAL A 390 14.89 7.29 -4.02
C VAL A 390 16.11 8.12 -3.58
N PRO A 391 16.45 9.21 -4.30
CA PRO A 391 17.62 10.02 -3.98
C PRO A 391 17.40 10.86 -2.72
N ARG A 392 18.42 10.93 -1.86
CA ARG A 392 18.39 11.75 -0.65
C ARG A 392 19.59 12.69 -0.59
N GLU A 393 20.74 12.20 -0.18
CA GLU A 393 21.94 13.02 0.02
C GLU A 393 23.21 12.17 -0.07
N ASN A 394 24.31 12.80 -0.46
CA ASN A 394 25.63 12.20 -0.49
C ASN A 394 26.70 13.21 -0.03
N GLU A 395 27.98 12.93 -0.26
CA GLU A 395 29.10 13.80 0.14
C GLU A 395 29.03 15.20 -0.48
N ASN A 396 28.32 15.36 -1.60
CA ASN A 396 28.13 16.64 -2.29
C ASN A 396 26.82 17.34 -1.88
N GLY A 397 26.09 16.81 -0.89
CA GLY A 397 24.81 17.35 -0.41
C GLY A 397 23.59 16.65 -1.02
N LEU A 398 22.47 17.35 -1.07
CA LEU A 398 21.21 16.82 -1.62
C LEU A 398 21.33 16.62 -3.13
N PHE A 399 20.80 15.51 -3.65
CA PHE A 399 20.80 15.22 -5.09
C PHE A 399 19.44 14.70 -5.58
N GLY A 400 19.26 14.65 -6.90
CA GLY A 400 17.98 14.37 -7.54
C GLY A 400 18.01 13.25 -8.58
N LYS A 401 18.95 12.30 -8.50
CA LYS A 401 19.04 11.20 -9.48
C LYS A 401 18.20 10.01 -9.03
N LEU A 402 16.98 9.87 -9.56
CA LEU A 402 16.13 8.70 -9.34
C LEU A 402 16.64 7.55 -10.21
N VAL A 403 16.86 6.38 -9.61
CA VAL A 403 17.39 5.21 -10.33
C VAL A 403 16.32 4.13 -10.41
N ARG A 404 16.23 3.44 -11.54
CA ARG A 404 15.53 2.16 -11.66
C ARG A 404 16.42 1.08 -12.26
N PHE A 405 16.16 -0.18 -11.93
CA PHE A 405 16.87 -1.34 -12.48
C PHE A 405 15.91 -2.52 -12.62
N ARG A 406 16.20 -3.45 -13.55
CA ARG A 406 15.38 -4.65 -13.77
C ARG A 406 15.60 -5.66 -12.65
N ILE A 407 14.51 -6.19 -12.08
CA ILE A 407 14.54 -7.19 -11.00
C ILE A 407 14.98 -8.56 -11.54
N ASP A 408 14.50 -8.91 -12.74
CA ASP A 408 14.81 -10.15 -13.45
C ASP A 408 16.20 -10.14 -14.12
N SER A 409 16.83 -8.98 -14.23
CA SER A 409 18.21 -8.82 -14.72
C SER A 409 18.98 -7.88 -13.79
N PHE A 410 19.52 -8.43 -12.70
CA PHE A 410 20.26 -7.67 -11.69
C PHE A 410 21.70 -7.35 -12.13
N THR A 411 21.82 -6.54 -13.19
CA THR A 411 23.10 -6.11 -13.78
C THR A 411 23.10 -4.60 -14.07
N THR A 412 24.29 -4.01 -14.19
CA THR A 412 24.49 -2.58 -14.43
C THR A 412 23.94 -2.12 -15.78
N SER A 413 23.86 -3.02 -16.76
CA SER A 413 23.27 -2.75 -18.08
C SER A 413 21.76 -2.45 -18.03
N SER A 414 21.07 -2.87 -16.97
CA SER A 414 19.63 -2.62 -16.78
C SER A 414 19.31 -1.31 -16.05
N VAL A 415 20.34 -0.58 -15.60
CA VAL A 415 20.19 0.60 -14.77
C VAL A 415 19.82 1.79 -15.63
N GLU A 416 18.75 2.48 -15.24
CA GLU A 416 18.30 3.72 -15.85
C GLU A 416 18.24 4.84 -14.80
N VAL A 417 18.60 6.05 -15.20
CA VAL A 417 18.70 7.22 -14.32
C VAL A 417 17.83 8.36 -14.85
N LEU A 418 16.96 8.90 -14.01
CA LEU A 418 16.21 10.11 -14.24
C LEU A 418 16.78 11.24 -13.37
N ASP A 419 17.39 12.24 -14.01
CA ASP A 419 17.91 13.42 -13.33
C ASP A 419 16.80 14.44 -13.07
N LEU A 420 16.25 14.40 -11.86
CA LEU A 420 15.20 15.32 -11.41
C LEU A 420 15.74 16.74 -11.19
N ALA A 421 17.01 16.87 -10.75
CA ALA A 421 17.62 18.16 -10.45
C ALA A 421 17.91 18.95 -11.72
N ALA A 422 18.17 18.27 -12.85
CA ALA A 422 18.27 18.88 -14.16
C ALA A 422 16.93 19.47 -14.66
N ILE A 423 15.79 18.92 -14.23
CA ILE A 423 14.46 19.45 -14.55
C ILE A 423 14.14 20.64 -13.65
N ASN A 424 14.37 20.50 -12.35
CA ASN A 424 14.22 21.57 -11.38
C ASN A 424 15.20 21.35 -10.22
N SER A 425 16.03 22.35 -9.92
CA SER A 425 17.06 22.28 -8.88
C SER A 425 16.52 22.01 -7.46
N ARG A 426 15.20 22.18 -7.24
CA ARG A 426 14.53 21.85 -5.98
C ARG A 426 14.12 20.37 -5.86
N TYR A 427 14.19 19.57 -6.93
CA TYR A 427 13.80 18.15 -6.91
C TYR A 427 14.92 17.26 -6.36
N VAL A 428 15.24 17.46 -5.09
CA VAL A 428 16.33 16.77 -4.39
C VAL A 428 15.91 16.42 -2.96
N GLY A 429 16.60 15.49 -2.31
CA GLY A 429 16.47 15.30 -0.86
C GLY A 429 15.16 14.66 -0.40
N PHE A 430 14.71 13.59 -1.04
CA PHE A 430 13.47 12.90 -0.68
C PHE A 430 13.68 11.86 0.44
N SER A 431 12.66 11.61 1.26
CA SER A 431 12.71 10.60 2.32
C SER A 431 12.30 9.21 1.83
N SER A 432 11.24 9.15 1.03
CA SER A 432 10.62 7.93 0.51
C SER A 432 9.84 8.21 -0.77
N ALA A 433 9.10 7.21 -1.27
CA ALA A 433 8.12 7.35 -2.34
C ALA A 433 6.92 6.43 -2.07
N ILE A 434 5.76 6.82 -2.57
CA ILE A 434 4.56 5.95 -2.64
C ILE A 434 4.13 5.80 -4.09
N THR A 435 3.43 4.72 -4.40
CA THR A 435 2.91 4.44 -5.74
C THR A 435 1.39 4.47 -5.77
N TYR A 436 0.82 5.10 -6.79
CA TYR A 436 -0.61 5.03 -7.09
C TYR A 436 -0.81 5.01 -8.60
N GLY A 437 -1.57 4.04 -9.09
CA GLY A 437 -1.64 3.72 -10.52
C GLY A 437 -0.25 3.49 -11.11
N SER A 438 0.05 4.10 -12.26
CA SER A 438 1.37 4.06 -12.90
C SER A 438 2.31 5.20 -12.48
N HIS A 439 2.09 5.79 -11.30
CA HIS A 439 2.86 6.94 -10.84
C HIS A 439 3.51 6.68 -9.48
N ALA A 440 4.72 7.20 -9.32
CA ALA A 440 5.35 7.37 -8.01
C ALA A 440 5.26 8.84 -7.59
N TYR A 441 5.07 9.06 -6.29
CA TYR A 441 5.02 10.35 -5.64
C TYR A 441 6.15 10.40 -4.63
N LEU A 442 7.19 11.19 -4.93
CA LEU A 442 8.38 11.32 -4.09
C LEU A 442 8.04 12.18 -2.87
N VAL A 443 8.29 11.63 -1.68
CA VAL A 443 7.95 12.23 -0.40
C VAL A 443 8.99 13.30 -0.04
N PRO A 444 8.59 14.58 0.08
CA PRO A 444 9.53 15.66 0.31
C PRO A 444 10.05 15.64 1.74
N PHE A 445 11.36 15.80 1.87
CA PHE A 445 12.04 15.76 3.15
C PHE A 445 12.91 17.01 3.33
N ARG A 446 14.04 17.10 2.62
CA ARG A 446 14.98 18.23 2.71
C ARG A 446 14.95 19.08 1.43
N ARG A 447 15.40 20.33 1.52
CA ARG A 447 15.64 21.25 0.39
C ARG A 447 17.02 21.89 0.49
N PRO A 448 17.57 22.41 -0.64
CA PRO A 448 18.77 23.22 -0.61
C PRO A 448 18.62 24.45 0.31
N LEU A 449 19.73 24.84 0.92
CA LEU A 449 19.83 26.07 1.72
C LEU A 449 19.76 27.30 0.80
N THR A 450 19.20 28.39 1.29
CA THR A 450 18.98 29.64 0.55
C THR A 450 19.28 30.87 1.41
N GLY A 451 19.78 31.95 0.79
CA GLY A 451 20.01 33.23 1.48
C GLY A 451 20.91 33.09 2.71
N ASP A 452 20.44 33.62 3.84
CA ASP A 452 21.15 33.60 5.12
C ASP A 452 21.37 32.19 5.69
N GLU A 453 20.62 31.17 5.22
CA GLU A 453 20.87 29.77 5.60
C GLU A 453 22.28 29.29 5.19
N LEU A 454 22.92 29.94 4.21
CA LEU A 454 24.25 29.58 3.70
C LEU A 454 25.41 30.14 4.56
N THR A 455 25.17 31.18 5.36
CA THR A 455 26.21 31.92 6.08
C THR A 455 26.20 31.68 7.59
N MET A 456 25.13 31.10 8.12
CA MET A 456 25.02 30.79 9.55
C MET A 456 25.83 29.53 9.92
N ASN A 457 26.67 29.63 10.96
CA ASN A 457 27.28 28.47 11.64
C ASN A 457 26.21 27.69 12.40
N LEU A 458 25.35 26.94 11.69
CA LEU A 458 24.24 26.18 12.26
C LEU A 458 24.76 24.92 12.97
N ARG A 459 25.50 25.08 14.07
CA ARG A 459 26.00 23.95 14.88
C ARG A 459 24.93 23.24 15.68
N GLU A 460 23.74 23.83 15.86
CA GLU A 460 22.69 23.24 16.70
C GLU A 460 21.29 23.18 16.06
N PHE A 461 21.06 23.70 14.85
CA PHE A 461 19.71 23.65 14.22
C PHE A 461 19.65 23.90 12.69
N PRO A 462 19.81 22.87 11.82
CA PRO A 462 19.67 23.08 10.39
C PRO A 462 18.87 21.96 9.71
N ILE A 463 17.56 22.09 9.52
CA ILE A 463 16.95 21.31 8.42
C ILE A 463 16.02 22.21 7.64
N SER A 464 16.52 22.69 6.51
CA SER A 464 15.69 23.26 5.47
C SER A 464 14.85 22.12 4.91
N ASN A 465 13.58 22.08 5.31
CA ASN A 465 12.64 21.05 4.93
C ASN A 465 11.86 21.45 3.67
N SER A 466 11.45 20.46 2.89
CA SER A 466 10.69 20.65 1.65
C SER A 466 9.24 20.22 1.82
N GLY A 467 8.30 20.93 1.18
CA GLY A 467 6.91 20.49 0.95
C GLY A 467 6.66 20.05 -0.49
N LEU A 468 7.71 19.96 -1.33
CA LEU A 468 7.59 19.80 -2.78
C LEU A 468 7.52 18.33 -3.21
N VAL A 469 6.29 17.82 -3.38
CA VAL A 469 6.02 16.48 -3.90
C VAL A 469 6.31 16.44 -5.41
N VAL A 470 6.99 15.39 -5.87
CA VAL A 470 7.27 15.18 -7.30
C VAL A 470 6.57 13.92 -7.78
N ARG A 471 5.79 14.02 -8.86
CA ARG A 471 5.11 12.90 -9.49
C ARG A 471 5.89 12.43 -10.72
N VAL A 472 6.20 11.13 -10.76
CA VAL A 472 6.92 10.47 -11.84
C VAL A 472 6.04 9.38 -12.42
N ASN A 473 5.84 9.38 -13.73
CA ASN A 473 5.21 8.25 -14.43
C ASN A 473 6.23 7.11 -14.56
N LEU A 474 5.86 5.94 -14.04
CA LEU A 474 6.73 4.78 -13.92
C LEU A 474 6.86 3.98 -15.23
N ASN A 475 5.86 4.08 -16.12
CA ASN A 475 5.90 3.45 -17.44
C ASN A 475 6.86 4.19 -18.36
N THR A 476 6.74 5.52 -18.43
CA THR A 476 7.60 6.36 -19.28
C THR A 476 8.90 6.80 -18.60
N PHE A 477 9.02 6.60 -17.28
CA PHE A 477 10.10 7.07 -16.43
C PHE A 477 10.41 8.57 -16.57
N ARG A 478 9.36 9.40 -16.45
CA ARG A 478 9.43 10.86 -16.61
C ARG A 478 8.64 11.59 -15.53
N VAL A 479 9.09 12.80 -15.18
CA VAL A 479 8.31 13.70 -14.30
C VAL A 479 7.04 14.14 -15.02
N THR A 480 5.89 14.03 -14.35
CA THR A 480 4.57 14.40 -14.88
C THR A 480 3.83 15.43 -14.03
N GLY A 481 4.42 15.89 -12.93
CA GLY A 481 3.82 16.93 -12.10
C GLY A 481 4.61 17.19 -10.82
N THR A 482 4.28 18.30 -10.17
CA THR A 482 4.77 18.63 -8.83
C THR A 482 3.69 19.37 -8.04
N LEU A 483 3.70 19.22 -6.73
CA LEU A 483 2.77 19.86 -5.81
C LEU A 483 3.54 20.38 -4.59
N ASP A 484 3.47 21.69 -4.34
CA ASP A 484 4.11 22.30 -3.17
C ASP A 484 3.10 22.42 -2.02
N LEU A 485 3.18 21.49 -1.06
CA LEU A 485 2.27 21.42 0.08
C LEU A 485 2.40 22.64 1.00
N ALA A 486 3.56 23.30 1.02
CA ALA A 486 3.80 24.48 1.84
C ALA A 486 2.94 25.69 1.40
N ARG A 487 2.36 25.65 0.19
CA ARG A 487 1.40 26.67 -0.29
C ARG A 487 0.03 26.58 0.38
N PHE A 488 -0.34 25.40 0.88
CA PHE A 488 -1.61 25.21 1.60
C PHE A 488 -1.44 25.53 3.09
N HIS A 489 -0.28 25.19 3.66
CA HIS A 489 0.10 25.56 5.01
C HIS A 489 1.63 25.47 5.15
N GLN A 490 2.29 26.53 5.65
CA GLN A 490 3.76 26.65 5.68
C GLN A 490 4.49 25.50 6.40
N ASP A 491 3.86 24.89 7.41
CA ASP A 491 4.42 23.77 8.17
C ASP A 491 4.25 22.39 7.48
N LEU A 492 3.60 22.31 6.31
CA LEU A 492 3.47 21.07 5.53
C LEU A 492 4.76 20.78 4.75
N CYS A 493 5.82 20.48 5.50
CA CYS A 493 7.13 20.15 4.99
C CYS A 493 7.83 19.11 5.86
N GLY A 494 8.87 18.48 5.31
CA GLY A 494 9.75 17.58 6.03
C GLY A 494 9.05 16.32 6.52
N PHE A 495 8.52 15.55 5.57
CA PHE A 495 7.83 14.29 5.83
C PHE A 495 8.80 13.12 5.81
N SER A 496 8.66 12.18 6.74
CA SER A 496 9.53 10.99 6.80
C SER A 496 9.09 9.85 5.89
N GLY A 497 7.85 9.90 5.40
CA GLY A 497 7.24 8.92 4.53
C GLY A 497 5.81 9.32 4.19
N ALA A 498 5.08 8.46 3.50
CA ALA A 498 3.66 8.62 3.25
C ALA A 498 2.97 7.25 3.25
N VAL A 499 1.68 7.22 3.56
CA VAL A 499 0.83 6.04 3.58
C VAL A 499 -0.29 6.24 2.56
N THR A 500 -0.60 5.21 1.79
CA THR A 500 -1.70 5.27 0.81
C THR A 500 -2.89 4.46 1.32
N VAL A 501 -4.08 5.06 1.34
CA VAL A 501 -5.35 4.37 1.58
C VAL A 501 -6.30 4.84 0.48
N THR A 502 -6.76 3.92 -0.36
CA THR A 502 -7.48 4.25 -1.62
C THR A 502 -6.64 5.22 -2.48
N HIS A 503 -7.19 6.34 -2.94
CA HIS A 503 -6.50 7.36 -3.73
C HIS A 503 -5.87 8.45 -2.88
N PHE A 504 -5.97 8.38 -1.55
CA PHE A 504 -5.40 9.40 -0.69
C PHE A 504 -4.01 9.02 -0.24
N ALA A 505 -3.08 9.96 -0.40
CA ALA A 505 -1.77 9.92 0.23
C ALA A 505 -1.79 10.71 1.54
N TYR A 506 -1.37 10.06 2.63
CA TYR A 506 -1.23 10.65 3.96
C TYR A 506 0.26 10.81 4.27
N PHE A 507 0.75 12.04 4.24
CA PHE A 507 2.16 12.36 4.45
C PHE A 507 2.49 12.38 5.94
N VAL A 508 3.47 11.57 6.34
CA VAL A 508 3.84 11.32 7.73
C VAL A 508 4.70 12.48 8.26
N PRO A 509 4.20 13.29 9.21
CA PRO A 509 4.91 14.48 9.67
C PRO A 509 6.11 14.09 10.52
N TYR A 510 7.26 14.72 10.23
CA TYR A 510 8.47 14.53 11.00
C TYR A 510 9.00 15.85 11.55
N MET A 511 9.51 16.74 10.70
CA MET A 511 10.11 18.00 11.13
C MET A 511 9.72 19.14 10.20
N ARG A 512 9.34 20.30 10.75
CA ARG A 512 9.00 21.50 9.96
C ARG A 512 10.20 22.45 9.80
N VAL A 513 10.02 23.54 9.06
CA VAL A 513 11.01 24.61 8.90
C VAL A 513 11.17 25.41 10.21
N LYS A 514 12.41 25.83 10.49
CA LYS A 514 12.75 26.72 11.62
C LYS A 514 12.04 28.08 11.47
N GLN A 515 11.38 28.56 12.51
CA GLN A 515 10.94 29.96 12.59
C GLN A 515 12.05 30.83 13.23
N PRO A 516 12.23 32.10 12.80
CA PRO A 516 13.41 32.90 13.17
C PRO A 516 13.52 33.41 14.62
N ASP A 517 12.58 33.13 15.54
CA ASP A 517 12.54 33.82 16.85
C ASP A 517 12.80 32.91 18.08
N SER A 518 13.27 33.55 19.16
CA SER A 518 13.96 32.97 20.33
C SER A 518 13.09 32.26 21.37
N GLU A 519 11.93 31.73 21.00
CA GLU A 519 11.27 30.73 21.82
C GLU A 519 11.79 29.36 21.39
N GLU A 520 12.02 28.43 22.31
CA GLU A 520 12.49 27.08 21.98
C GLU A 520 11.39 26.30 21.25
N VAL A 521 11.19 26.59 19.96
CA VAL A 521 10.11 26.01 19.15
C VAL A 521 10.48 24.57 18.83
N ASN A 522 9.73 23.64 19.40
CA ASN A 522 9.81 22.23 19.04
C ASN A 522 9.66 22.05 17.50
N PRO A 523 10.69 21.55 16.79
CA PRO A 523 10.69 21.44 15.33
C PRO A 523 9.89 20.22 14.84
N TYR A 524 9.53 19.32 15.74
CA TYR A 524 8.76 18.13 15.38
C TYR A 524 7.31 18.52 15.09
N SER A 525 6.86 18.12 13.91
CA SER A 525 5.52 18.44 13.42
C SER A 525 4.54 17.32 13.75
N GLY A 526 3.30 17.70 14.05
CA GLY A 526 2.14 16.80 14.11
C GLY A 526 1.15 17.03 12.97
N LEU A 527 1.55 17.78 11.93
CA LEU A 527 0.67 18.23 10.86
C LEU A 527 0.69 17.26 9.67
N VAL A 528 -0.29 16.37 9.59
CA VAL A 528 -0.44 15.38 8.51
C VAL A 528 -1.03 16.06 7.28
N ALA A 529 -0.44 15.86 6.10
CA ALA A 529 -1.04 16.25 4.83
C ALA A 529 -1.83 15.07 4.23
N ARG A 530 -3.01 15.32 3.67
CA ARG A 530 -3.77 14.38 2.86
C ARG A 530 -3.93 14.93 1.45
N VAL A 531 -3.45 14.21 0.45
CA VAL A 531 -3.52 14.59 -0.97
C VAL A 531 -4.38 13.59 -1.73
N ASP A 532 -5.33 14.07 -2.53
CA ASP A 532 -6.02 13.23 -3.52
C ASP A 532 -5.11 12.98 -4.72
N LEU A 533 -4.77 11.72 -4.99
CA LEU A 533 -3.82 11.35 -6.03
C LEU A 533 -4.44 11.31 -7.44
N ARG A 534 -5.78 11.36 -7.55
CA ARG A 534 -6.50 11.37 -8.84
C ARG A 534 -6.35 12.72 -9.54
N ASP A 535 -6.60 13.81 -8.82
CA ASP A 535 -6.39 15.16 -9.33
C ASP A 535 -4.96 15.68 -9.06
N PHE A 536 -4.29 15.15 -8.03
CA PHE A 536 -2.97 15.59 -7.57
C PHE A 536 -2.90 17.10 -7.26
N THR A 537 -4.01 17.67 -6.82
CA THR A 537 -4.15 19.10 -6.47
C THR A 537 -4.96 19.33 -5.21
N SER A 538 -5.87 18.43 -4.85
CA SER A 538 -6.70 18.55 -3.65
C SER A 538 -5.91 18.17 -2.41
N VAL A 539 -5.68 19.16 -1.53
CA VAL A 539 -4.93 18.98 -0.28
C VAL A 539 -5.79 19.33 0.93
N ARG A 540 -5.76 18.46 1.94
CA ARG A 540 -6.24 18.74 3.30
C ARG A 540 -5.11 18.51 4.30
N TYR A 541 -5.27 19.01 5.51
CA TYR A 541 -4.32 18.76 6.60
C TYR A 541 -5.03 18.54 7.94
N LEU A 542 -4.35 17.85 8.85
CA LEU A 542 -4.84 17.51 10.18
C LEU A 542 -3.71 17.72 11.20
N ASP A 543 -3.96 18.56 12.20
CA ASP A 543 -3.02 18.78 13.31
C ASP A 543 -3.33 17.80 14.45
N LEU A 544 -2.48 16.80 14.61
CA LEU A 544 -2.61 15.79 15.67
C LEU A 544 -2.39 16.37 17.07
N THR A 545 -1.79 17.56 17.17
CA THR A 545 -1.40 18.15 18.45
C THR A 545 -2.57 18.79 19.18
N LEU A 546 -3.68 18.97 18.47
CA LEU A 546 -4.99 19.30 19.02
C LEU A 546 -5.61 18.15 19.82
N VAL A 547 -5.16 16.91 19.59
CA VAL A 547 -5.61 15.70 20.30
C VAL A 547 -4.71 15.43 21.49
N ASP A 548 -3.40 15.42 21.27
CA ASP A 548 -2.39 15.34 22.32
C ASP A 548 -1.11 16.05 21.84
N SER A 549 -0.58 16.95 22.66
CA SER A 549 0.55 17.81 22.30
C SER A 549 1.85 17.06 21.94
N GLY A 550 1.96 15.80 22.36
CA GLY A 550 3.07 14.89 22.08
C GLY A 550 2.93 14.08 20.80
N LEU A 551 1.83 14.16 20.05
CA LEU A 551 1.64 13.52 18.75
C LEU A 551 2.40 14.28 17.65
N ARG A 552 3.73 14.21 17.71
CA ARG A 552 4.67 14.88 16.83
C ARG A 552 5.81 13.95 16.43
N GLY A 553 6.40 14.20 15.26
CA GLY A 553 7.70 13.64 14.88
C GLY A 553 7.68 12.13 14.69
N PHE A 554 6.92 11.69 13.70
CA PHE A 554 6.75 10.29 13.34
C PHE A 554 7.73 9.86 12.24
N ARG A 555 8.04 8.57 12.18
CA ARG A 555 8.92 7.97 11.17
C ARG A 555 8.19 6.90 10.39
N ARG A 556 7.78 7.21 9.15
CA ARG A 556 6.99 6.30 8.30
C ARG A 556 5.63 5.96 8.96
N GLY A 557 4.87 5.11 8.30
CA GLY A 557 3.56 4.67 8.75
C GLY A 557 3.08 3.52 7.89
N PHE A 558 1.95 2.96 8.25
CA PHE A 558 1.32 1.86 7.53
C PHE A 558 -0.20 1.98 7.59
N ALA A 559 -0.87 1.29 6.67
CA ALA A 559 -2.32 1.22 6.62
C ALA A 559 -2.80 -0.14 7.17
N TYR A 560 -3.96 -0.12 7.81
CA TYR A 560 -4.73 -1.32 8.14
C TYR A 560 -6.21 -0.99 8.03
N ARG A 561 -6.92 -1.70 7.16
CA ARG A 561 -8.28 -1.33 6.72
C ARG A 561 -8.32 0.15 6.27
N GLN A 562 -9.27 0.93 6.77
CA GLN A 562 -9.41 2.35 6.53
C GLN A 562 -8.54 3.23 7.44
N TYR A 563 -7.65 2.67 8.26
CA TYR A 563 -6.89 3.45 9.23
C TYR A 563 -5.44 3.66 8.77
N VAL A 564 -4.92 4.86 9.06
CA VAL A 564 -3.49 5.17 8.92
C VAL A 564 -2.85 5.18 10.31
N PHE A 565 -1.76 4.45 10.46
CA PHE A 565 -0.98 4.39 11.69
C PHE A 565 0.38 5.06 11.50
N LEU A 566 0.74 5.92 12.47
CA LEU A 566 2.00 6.64 12.46
C LEU A 566 2.95 6.05 13.49
N VAL A 567 4.17 5.74 13.06
CA VAL A 567 5.19 5.10 13.90
C VAL A 567 5.88 6.17 14.75
N PRO A 568 5.86 6.07 16.09
CA PRO A 568 6.42 7.09 16.96
C PRO A 568 7.94 7.03 16.98
N HIS A 569 8.57 8.19 16.85
CA HIS A 569 10.02 8.33 16.87
C HIS A 569 10.46 9.36 17.92
N ARG A 570 10.54 10.64 17.56
CA ARG A 570 11.02 11.70 18.44
C ARG A 570 10.04 12.84 18.41
N SER A 571 9.47 13.20 19.55
CA SER A 571 8.40 14.21 19.62
C SER A 571 8.88 15.55 20.19
N LYS A 572 10.10 15.62 20.75
CA LYS A 572 10.67 16.84 21.34
C LYS A 572 12.09 17.08 20.87
N PHE A 573 12.47 18.35 20.77
CA PHE A 573 13.87 18.72 20.56
C PHE A 573 14.69 18.46 21.81
N PHE A 574 14.22 18.95 22.95
CA PHE A 574 14.93 18.89 24.20
C PHE A 574 13.95 18.62 25.35
N ASP A 575 14.43 17.92 26.37
CA ASP A 575 13.70 17.67 27.60
C ASP A 575 14.74 17.43 28.71
N LEU A 576 14.74 18.29 29.73
CA LEU A 576 15.69 18.20 30.85
C LEU A 576 15.41 17.00 31.75
N MET A 577 14.15 16.57 31.83
CA MET A 577 13.65 15.65 32.84
C MET A 577 13.33 14.26 32.28
N GLY A 578 13.42 14.07 30.97
CA GLY A 578 13.00 12.83 30.33
C GLY A 578 13.53 12.64 28.91
N PRO A 579 13.21 11.49 28.29
CA PRO A 579 13.61 11.20 26.93
C PRO A 579 12.79 12.03 25.94
N THR A 580 13.45 12.48 24.88
CA THR A 580 12.79 13.20 23.77
C THR A 580 12.00 12.29 22.83
N GLN A 581 12.13 10.97 23.03
CA GLN A 581 11.57 9.91 22.20
C GLN A 581 10.16 9.58 22.65
N SER A 582 9.28 9.34 21.68
CA SER A 582 7.88 9.04 21.92
C SER A 582 7.58 7.56 21.71
N GLY A 583 6.66 7.02 22.51
CA GLY A 583 6.01 5.74 22.28
C GLY A 583 4.54 5.86 21.87
N LYS A 584 4.05 7.08 21.56
CA LYS A 584 2.64 7.34 21.22
C LYS A 584 2.34 7.03 19.76
N VAL A 585 1.82 5.83 19.48
CA VAL A 585 1.34 5.43 18.15
C VAL A 585 0.03 6.15 17.86
N ALA A 586 -0.02 6.93 16.77
CA ALA A 586 -1.26 7.58 16.34
C ALA A 586 -2.00 6.70 15.33
N ARG A 587 -3.33 6.60 15.46
CA ARG A 587 -4.26 5.96 14.52
C ARG A 587 -5.25 7.01 14.03
N ILE A 588 -5.30 7.20 12.71
CA ILE A 588 -6.17 8.17 12.03
C ILE A 588 -7.23 7.41 11.25
N ASP A 589 -8.50 7.69 11.52
CA ASP A 589 -9.62 7.24 10.70
C ASP A 589 -9.69 8.07 9.41
N THR A 590 -9.57 7.41 8.26
CA THR A 590 -9.59 8.10 6.97
C THR A 590 -10.96 8.62 6.57
N ASN A 591 -12.04 8.04 7.12
CA ASN A 591 -13.42 8.49 6.91
C ASN A 591 -13.76 9.72 7.76
N ASN A 592 -13.07 9.92 8.88
CA ASN A 592 -13.18 11.09 9.73
C ASN A 592 -11.82 11.80 9.87
N PHE A 593 -11.40 12.52 8.82
CA PHE A 593 -10.14 13.25 8.81
C PHE A 593 -10.22 14.59 9.57
N THR A 594 -10.56 14.50 10.85
CA THR A 594 -10.63 15.59 11.84
C THR A 594 -9.99 15.14 13.16
N PRO A 595 -9.72 16.03 14.15
CA PRO A 595 -9.17 15.62 15.43
C PRO A 595 -9.99 14.54 16.15
N SER A 596 -11.31 14.51 15.96
CA SER A 596 -12.20 13.51 16.55
C SER A 596 -12.02 12.09 15.97
N GLY A 597 -11.46 11.96 14.77
CA GLY A 597 -11.16 10.68 14.14
C GLY A 597 -9.75 10.16 14.47
N VAL A 598 -9.05 10.79 15.40
CA VAL A 598 -7.71 10.38 15.83
C VAL A 598 -7.79 9.70 17.19
N SER A 599 -7.10 8.58 17.32
CA SER A 599 -6.84 7.90 18.60
C SER A 599 -5.35 7.61 18.71
N PHE A 600 -4.85 7.39 19.92
CA PHE A 600 -3.45 7.02 20.12
C PHE A 600 -3.28 6.00 21.24
N LEU A 601 -2.19 5.23 21.17
CA LEU A 601 -1.76 4.26 22.17
C LEU A 601 -0.35 4.62 22.62
N ASP A 602 -0.14 4.82 23.92
CA ASP A 602 1.19 5.06 24.49
C ASP A 602 1.85 3.74 24.91
N LEU A 603 2.77 3.26 24.08
CA LEU A 603 3.48 2.00 24.29
C LEU A 603 4.35 2.01 25.56
N THR A 604 4.73 3.18 26.07
CA THR A 604 5.61 3.28 27.25
C THR A 604 4.88 3.03 28.58
N THR A 605 3.55 3.13 28.55
CA THR A 605 2.68 2.98 29.72
C THR A 605 1.68 1.85 29.59
N ALA A 606 1.45 1.35 28.38
CA ALA A 606 0.60 0.18 28.13
C ALA A 606 1.16 -1.07 28.81
N LEU A 607 0.30 -1.82 29.50
CA LEU A 607 0.66 -3.13 30.04
C LEU A 607 0.87 -4.12 28.90
N ARG A 608 1.98 -4.85 28.94
CA ARG A 608 2.24 -5.89 27.95
C ARG A 608 1.29 -7.07 28.17
N SER A 609 0.74 -7.58 27.09
CA SER A 609 0.00 -8.85 26.99
C SER A 609 0.98 -10.04 26.98
N GLN A 610 1.92 -10.02 27.91
CA GLN A 610 2.98 -11.01 28.17
C GLN A 610 3.16 -11.13 29.69
N VAL A 611 3.80 -12.21 30.12
CA VAL A 611 4.07 -12.44 31.55
C VAL A 611 5.54 -12.15 31.83
N PRO A 612 5.87 -11.35 32.85
CA PRO A 612 4.96 -10.54 33.67
C PRO A 612 4.35 -9.34 32.92
N ASP A 613 3.14 -8.95 33.33
CA ASP A 613 2.31 -7.91 32.71
C ASP A 613 2.63 -6.53 33.30
N PHE A 614 3.70 -5.92 32.79
CA PHE A 614 4.07 -4.55 33.19
C PHE A 614 4.43 -3.67 31.99
N ALA A 615 4.29 -2.37 32.17
CA ALA A 615 4.62 -1.36 31.17
C ALA A 615 6.14 -1.25 30.93
N ASP A 616 6.56 -1.15 29.67
CA ASP A 616 7.95 -1.03 29.30
C ASP A 616 8.25 0.37 28.77
N SER A 617 8.88 1.19 29.60
CA SER A 617 9.18 2.59 29.27
C SER A 617 10.15 2.75 28.08
N ASP A 618 10.87 1.68 27.68
CA ASP A 618 11.79 1.71 26.54
C ASP A 618 11.10 1.57 25.18
N LEU A 619 9.79 1.28 25.13
CA LEU A 619 9.02 1.14 23.89
C LEU A 619 8.73 2.51 23.25
N ARG A 620 9.79 3.18 22.80
CA ARG A 620 9.78 4.51 22.19
C ARG A 620 10.90 4.64 21.15
N GLY A 621 10.75 5.58 20.22
CA GLY A 621 11.83 5.89 19.28
C GLY A 621 12.04 4.85 18.18
N PHE A 622 10.95 4.35 17.62
CA PHE A 622 10.96 3.43 16.48
C PHE A 622 11.19 4.18 15.17
N ASN A 623 11.81 3.54 14.17
CA ASN A 623 12.16 4.20 12.89
C ASN A 623 11.32 3.71 11.68
N GLY A 624 10.51 2.67 11.89
CA GLY A 624 9.59 2.13 10.89
C GLY A 624 8.64 1.10 11.50
N GLY A 625 7.76 0.54 10.67
CA GLY A 625 6.85 -0.50 11.09
C GLY A 625 6.18 -1.17 9.91
N VAL A 626 5.74 -2.42 10.12
CA VAL A 626 5.10 -3.26 9.10
C VAL A 626 3.87 -3.95 9.69
N VAL A 627 2.95 -4.41 8.83
CA VAL A 627 1.72 -5.09 9.25
C VAL A 627 1.64 -6.47 8.61
N SER A 628 1.50 -7.50 9.43
CA SER A 628 1.24 -8.87 9.00
C SER A 628 0.02 -9.41 9.74
N GLY A 629 -0.99 -9.87 9.01
CA GLY A 629 -2.28 -10.23 9.60
C GLY A 629 -2.95 -9.00 10.23
N LYS A 630 -3.46 -9.13 11.44
CA LYS A 630 -3.97 -7.99 12.24
C LYS A 630 -2.92 -7.35 13.16
N TYR A 631 -1.65 -7.75 13.05
CA TYR A 631 -0.59 -7.30 13.94
C TYR A 631 0.34 -6.30 13.25
N ALA A 632 0.60 -5.17 13.91
CA ALA A 632 1.69 -4.27 13.52
C ALA A 632 2.95 -4.57 14.33
N PHE A 633 4.10 -4.45 13.67
CA PHE A 633 5.43 -4.66 14.23
C PHE A 633 6.25 -3.39 14.06
N PHE A 634 6.78 -2.84 15.16
CA PHE A 634 7.55 -1.61 15.17
C PHE A 634 9.05 -1.90 15.24
N VAL A 635 9.79 -1.27 14.33
CA VAL A 635 11.22 -1.50 14.11
C VAL A 635 12.04 -0.72 15.13
N PRO A 636 12.80 -1.40 16.02
CA PRO A 636 13.50 -0.74 17.10
C PRO A 636 14.71 0.03 16.59
N TYR A 637 14.86 1.27 17.07
CA TYR A 637 15.98 2.13 16.72
C TYR A 637 16.65 2.74 17.95
N PHE A 638 16.19 3.90 18.43
CA PHE A 638 16.85 4.63 19.52
C PHE A 638 15.83 5.15 20.51
N ASN A 639 15.89 4.70 21.77
CA ASN A 639 14.87 5.01 22.78
C ASN A 639 15.12 6.32 23.54
N GLY A 640 16.12 7.12 23.15
CA GLY A 640 16.49 8.35 23.85
C GLY A 640 17.65 8.18 24.84
N ALA A 641 17.97 6.95 25.23
CA ALA A 641 19.12 6.62 26.08
C ALA A 641 20.11 5.71 25.34
N THR A 642 19.62 4.65 24.70
CA THR A 642 20.44 3.65 23.99
C THR A 642 19.75 3.18 22.71
N PHE A 643 20.52 2.55 21.82
CA PHE A 643 19.93 1.82 20.71
C PHE A 643 19.19 0.58 21.22
N SER A 644 17.95 0.43 20.79
CA SER A 644 17.05 -0.64 21.23
C SER A 644 17.08 -1.81 20.26
N GLY A 645 16.87 -3.02 20.78
CA GLY A 645 16.54 -4.22 20.01
C GLY A 645 15.17 -4.78 20.34
N LYS A 646 14.32 -3.98 21.02
CA LYS A 646 12.95 -4.36 21.44
C LYS A 646 11.95 -4.11 20.31
N VAL A 647 11.67 -5.13 19.51
CA VAL A 647 10.59 -5.11 18.52
C VAL A 647 9.26 -5.10 19.27
N CYS A 648 8.40 -4.11 19.01
CA CYS A 648 7.07 -4.05 19.61
C CYS A 648 6.03 -4.58 18.62
N ARG A 649 5.08 -5.39 19.10
CA ARG A 649 3.91 -5.88 18.36
C ARG A 649 2.63 -5.34 19.00
N ILE A 650 1.70 -4.85 18.18
CA ILE A 650 0.35 -4.50 18.65
C ILE A 650 -0.74 -5.17 17.80
N ASN A 651 -1.85 -5.53 18.43
CA ASN A 651 -3.07 -5.95 17.74
C ASN A 651 -3.83 -4.71 17.24
N LEU A 652 -4.06 -4.61 15.93
CA LEU A 652 -4.68 -3.45 15.29
C LEU A 652 -6.20 -3.43 15.37
N ASP A 653 -6.84 -4.58 15.63
CA ASP A 653 -8.29 -4.64 15.85
C ASP A 653 -8.66 -4.08 17.22
N LYS A 654 -7.91 -4.46 18.26
CA LYS A 654 -8.18 -4.02 19.64
C LYS A 654 -7.49 -2.71 19.99
N PHE A 655 -6.30 -2.48 19.43
CA PHE A 655 -5.47 -1.29 19.63
C PHE A 655 -5.03 -1.04 21.08
N ASP A 656 -4.84 -2.12 21.84
CA ASP A 656 -4.43 -2.12 23.26
C ASP A 656 -3.55 -3.33 23.67
N GLU A 657 -3.57 -4.42 22.89
CA GLU A 657 -2.76 -5.63 23.12
C GLU A 657 -1.31 -5.42 22.65
N VAL A 658 -0.43 -5.04 23.57
CA VAL A 658 1.00 -4.76 23.33
C VAL A 658 1.88 -5.95 23.70
N GLN A 659 2.85 -6.30 22.86
CA GLN A 659 3.84 -7.35 23.13
C GLN A 659 5.23 -6.92 22.67
N THR A 660 6.26 -7.47 23.30
CA THR A 660 7.65 -7.10 23.05
C THR A 660 8.51 -8.32 22.79
N LEU A 661 9.36 -8.25 21.77
CA LEU A 661 10.45 -9.18 21.51
C LEU A 661 11.78 -8.44 21.59
N ASP A 662 12.63 -8.78 22.56
CA ASP A 662 13.95 -8.22 22.79
C ASP A 662 15.03 -9.09 22.15
N LEU A 663 15.48 -8.68 20.96
CA LEU A 663 16.51 -9.38 20.19
C LEU A 663 17.87 -9.39 20.92
N THR A 664 18.05 -8.51 21.90
CA THR A 664 19.33 -8.32 22.57
C THR A 664 19.63 -9.40 23.60
N GLN A 665 18.61 -10.20 23.94
CA GLN A 665 18.76 -11.40 24.75
C GLN A 665 19.36 -12.57 23.95
N LEU A 666 19.28 -12.53 22.61
CA LEU A 666 19.99 -13.47 21.74
C LEU A 666 21.42 -13.00 21.47
N ASP A 667 21.57 -11.75 21.04
CA ASP A 667 22.87 -11.11 20.84
C ASP A 667 22.73 -9.61 21.12
N SER A 668 23.56 -9.11 22.04
CA SER A 668 23.53 -7.72 22.49
C SER A 668 23.73 -6.68 21.38
N ASN A 669 24.27 -7.07 20.22
CA ASN A 669 24.45 -6.20 19.05
C ASN A 669 23.20 -6.06 18.17
N LEU A 670 22.16 -6.87 18.35
CA LEU A 670 20.94 -6.84 17.53
C LEU A 670 20.02 -5.66 17.90
N ARG A 671 20.48 -4.45 17.59
CA ARG A 671 19.86 -3.17 17.95
C ARG A 671 19.92 -2.22 16.75
N GLY A 672 19.11 -1.16 16.77
CA GLY A 672 19.36 0.00 15.90
C GLY A 672 19.05 -0.22 14.41
N TYR A 673 17.86 -0.70 14.11
CA TYR A 673 17.41 -0.98 12.75
C TYR A 673 16.70 0.23 12.13
N SER A 674 16.81 0.37 10.80
CA SER A 674 16.22 1.51 10.08
C SER A 674 14.84 1.24 9.51
N ASP A 675 14.53 -0.03 9.22
CA ASP A 675 13.33 -0.43 8.51
C ASP A 675 12.98 -1.91 8.75
N GLY A 676 11.76 -2.28 8.36
CA GLY A 676 11.24 -3.64 8.37
C GLY A 676 10.63 -3.97 7.01
N ILE A 677 10.91 -5.17 6.49
CA ILE A 677 10.47 -5.61 5.17
C ILE A 677 9.79 -6.97 5.32
N LEU A 678 8.55 -7.11 4.87
CA LEU A 678 7.83 -8.37 4.93
C LEU A 678 8.17 -9.26 3.73
N SER A 679 8.14 -10.58 3.97
CA SER A 679 8.09 -11.55 2.89
C SER A 679 6.76 -11.44 2.14
N LYS A 680 6.84 -11.59 0.81
CA LYS A 680 5.73 -11.69 -0.12
C LYS A 680 5.45 -13.15 -0.50
N VAL A 681 6.12 -14.11 0.14
CA VAL A 681 5.84 -15.54 -0.04
C VAL A 681 4.71 -15.94 0.89
N GLN A 682 3.69 -16.58 0.34
CA GLN A 682 2.66 -17.23 1.16
C GLN A 682 3.21 -18.57 1.65
N GLU A 683 3.45 -18.66 2.95
CA GLU A 683 3.93 -19.88 3.60
C GLU A 683 2.84 -20.49 4.49
N SER A 684 3.01 -21.77 4.82
CA SER A 684 2.18 -22.41 5.86
C SER A 684 2.54 -21.83 7.21
N LEU A 685 1.51 -21.38 7.96
CA LEU A 685 1.70 -20.77 9.26
C LEU A 685 1.55 -21.80 10.38
N GLU A 686 2.33 -21.65 11.45
CA GLU A 686 2.12 -22.37 12.71
C GLU A 686 0.87 -21.89 13.45
N ALA A 687 0.62 -20.58 13.44
CA ALA A 687 -0.58 -19.96 13.96
C ALA A 687 -1.10 -18.87 13.01
N ASN A 688 -2.42 -18.80 12.84
CA ASN A 688 -3.03 -17.78 11.98
C ASN A 688 -2.88 -16.38 12.60
N LEU A 689 -2.37 -15.42 11.82
CA LEU A 689 -2.20 -14.02 12.22
C LEU A 689 -3.46 -13.15 11.99
N PHE A 690 -4.53 -13.68 11.40
CA PHE A 690 -5.83 -13.00 11.26
C PHE A 690 -6.84 -13.42 12.34
N ASP A 691 -6.92 -14.71 12.67
CA ASP A 691 -7.96 -15.22 13.57
C ASP A 691 -7.74 -14.77 15.02
N GLU A 692 -8.84 -14.64 15.77
CA GLU A 692 -8.71 -14.52 17.22
C GLU A 692 -8.05 -15.77 17.78
N PHE A 693 -7.04 -15.56 18.63
CA PHE A 693 -6.37 -16.64 19.31
C PHE A 693 -7.42 -17.43 20.14
N GLN A 694 -7.70 -18.65 19.71
CA GLN A 694 -8.63 -19.51 20.43
C GLN A 694 -7.94 -20.10 21.64
N ILE A 695 -8.38 -19.69 22.83
CA ILE A 695 -7.97 -20.32 24.09
C ILE A 695 -8.47 -21.77 24.04
N ARG A 696 -7.56 -22.75 24.00
CA ARG A 696 -7.96 -24.15 24.13
C ARG A 696 -8.67 -24.32 25.47
N VAL A 697 -9.88 -24.89 25.45
CA VAL A 697 -10.53 -25.41 26.66
C VAL A 697 -9.54 -26.41 27.26
N GLY A 698 -8.93 -26.06 28.38
CA GLY A 698 -8.00 -26.95 29.06
C GLY A 698 -8.73 -28.24 29.43
N THR A 699 -8.06 -29.38 29.27
CA THR A 699 -8.46 -30.59 29.99
C THR A 699 -8.49 -30.22 31.47
N THR A 700 -9.63 -30.40 32.12
CA THR A 700 -9.84 -30.18 33.56
C THR A 700 -9.08 -31.18 34.44
N ASP A 701 -8.20 -32.00 33.86
CA ASP A 701 -7.39 -32.95 34.61
C ASP A 701 -6.39 -32.19 35.48
N PRO A 702 -6.51 -32.29 36.81
CA PRO A 702 -5.60 -31.64 37.74
C PRO A 702 -4.18 -32.17 37.50
N TYR A 703 -3.20 -31.26 37.46
CA TYR A 703 -1.79 -31.62 37.43
C TYR A 703 -1.44 -32.31 38.75
N ASP A 704 -1.08 -33.60 38.68
CA ASP A 704 -0.55 -34.35 39.82
C ASP A 704 0.92 -33.95 39.99
N TYR A 705 1.18 -33.02 40.91
CA TYR A 705 2.54 -32.74 41.36
C TYR A 705 2.87 -33.69 42.52
N THR A 706 3.71 -34.70 42.28
CA THR A 706 4.49 -35.33 43.35
C THR A 706 5.68 -34.43 43.67
N TYR A 707 5.66 -33.84 44.86
CA TYR A 707 6.74 -33.01 45.43
C TYR A 707 8.01 -33.79 45.72
#